data_AF-A0A8J3WJ66-F1
#
_entry.id   AF-A0A8J3WJ66-F1
#
_cell.length_a   1.000
_cell.length_b   1.000
_cell.length_c   1.000
_cell.angle_alpha   90.00
_cell.angle_beta   90.00
_cell.angle_gamma   90.00
#
_symmetry.space_group_name_H-M   'P 1'
#
loop_
_entity.id
_entity.type
_entity.pdbx_description
1 polymer ?
#
loop_
_entity_poly.entity_id
_entity_poly.type
_entity_poly.pdbx_seq_one_letter_code
_entity_poly.pdbx_strand_id
1 'polypeptide(L)'
;MSTFDALRGQLLDAAEAFSGGRDALSGILSGMVDDVDRMLREQLEIFPVCHHSPASALAMTRRLRERRPKVVYLELCEDMRPLLEELRNCRLPVALQAFATQLDGFPPGSGPLSVVAPVTEASAEYQAIAYALDTPGVELVLVDRSVDHVFQWLPKEQAGPATAGDGEDGEDPGHEEEAALHGDAVGVEIGELRPRFAELEAHLLHHGKVRHWSEWWDQYVEQPLTGADYDTYRQAMALIGSLFRRLRPSADDRLAVDEERERYMWTRIREHLAQSGADPADCLYVCGAFHAVSRVAEFGLAADAPPYVITPRTATRWLYGLIPSSHSAIEAQFGLAQGSVSIAAATWAKAVERGGLKPYRLEGQKGGRTRSRAKAKAAPASPAAREPAADRLSGFLATPPELDGLDEDELRGWCVDIVRLARRNGYLASTADAIAVFETSILLAGLRGRARPTPYDFQDAAVTCIEKDVVPGRRDVRRLCEILLGGDRIGQVGYDALPPLARDVYDRLEPLGIDPGRRTQQRVLLDLTADPELVPCSDLLWRLRYLLPEGAVRPIMGTRRLGERPIQESWDLAIGRHQRSIIELGYEGVTVEQVLEQRLRRKVWEPRATAGDALAAVEDAVVYLGGRRLADELGERAVELLAAERTVDDAPEVLRRIRRLLAHYRTTGPELPAWCEAFVTAGYAHYCTLLPTAFTDDDTGVRQVGAMLGFLFSMESLALSLGCERAQLELAVRQSHPEAPAKVALLWAAKTQLGLLPRQELRARCDELLGNPLVVPAFPLYLSGFVQALEPVPGLAPFVVEVLSKAFARLPDPVLLPWLPTLITTLRRQVPELVPVLVREAGRTFPGGLTELDAWVPPWERPAAPARPARGAPAPAGPVTGLLARHPQACDAVAALLGCAGEWAGEWSGEWAAGDDGPDPRETRVRELLARHPATAGAVAALLGGT
;
A
#
# COMPACT_ATOMS: atom_id res chain seq x y z
N MET A 1 -24.66 -22.92 -53.40
CA MET A 1 -24.09 -24.17 -52.85
C MET A 1 -23.02 -23.76 -51.86
N SER A 2 -23.04 -24.33 -50.67
CA SER A 2 -22.02 -24.05 -49.65
C SER A 2 -20.69 -24.68 -50.07
N THR A 3 -19.57 -24.04 -49.72
CA THR A 3 -18.24 -24.64 -49.89
C THR A 3 -18.13 -25.99 -49.15
N PHE A 4 -18.90 -26.17 -48.07
CA PHE A 4 -18.80 -27.32 -47.16
C PHE A 4 -20.05 -28.23 -47.19
N ASP A 5 -20.85 -28.21 -48.26
CA ASP A 5 -22.08 -29.03 -48.37
C ASP A 5 -21.80 -30.53 -48.09
N ALA A 6 -20.64 -31.05 -48.52
CA ALA A 6 -20.23 -32.43 -48.29
C ALA A 6 -19.94 -32.74 -46.80
N LEU A 7 -19.14 -31.89 -46.14
CA LEU A 7 -18.85 -32.02 -44.71
C LEU A 7 -20.11 -31.89 -43.87
N ARG A 8 -20.97 -30.93 -44.23
CA ARG A 8 -22.26 -30.71 -43.60
C ARG A 8 -23.13 -31.97 -43.68
N GLY A 9 -23.19 -32.64 -44.83
CA GLY A 9 -23.88 -33.92 -44.99
C GLY A 9 -23.33 -35.00 -44.07
N GLN A 10 -22.00 -35.18 -44.03
CA GLN A 10 -21.35 -36.16 -43.16
C GLN A 10 -21.65 -35.93 -41.66
N LEU A 11 -21.65 -34.68 -41.23
CA LEU A 11 -21.95 -34.32 -39.83
C LEU A 11 -23.43 -34.56 -39.48
N LEU A 12 -24.35 -34.34 -40.42
CA LEU A 12 -25.77 -34.65 -40.23
C LEU A 12 -26.00 -36.15 -40.14
N ASP A 13 -25.40 -36.94 -41.04
CA ASP A 13 -25.47 -38.39 -41.01
C ASP A 13 -24.90 -38.96 -39.70
N ALA A 14 -23.79 -38.39 -39.21
CA ALA A 14 -23.20 -38.75 -37.92
C ALA A 14 -24.12 -38.38 -36.73
N ALA A 15 -24.75 -37.20 -36.76
CA ALA A 15 -25.69 -36.78 -35.73
C ALA A 15 -26.91 -37.70 -35.65
N GLU A 16 -27.44 -38.08 -36.82
CA GLU A 16 -28.56 -39.02 -36.95
C GLU A 16 -28.20 -40.38 -36.36
N ALA A 17 -27.04 -40.93 -36.75
CA ALA A 17 -26.55 -42.21 -36.25
C ALA A 17 -26.30 -42.22 -34.74
N PHE A 18 -25.77 -41.12 -34.18
CA PHE A 18 -25.39 -41.05 -32.77
C PHE A 18 -26.58 -40.77 -31.83
N SER A 19 -27.53 -39.94 -32.28
CA SER A 19 -28.62 -39.44 -31.40
C SER A 19 -30.03 -39.94 -31.77
N GLY A 20 -30.17 -40.69 -32.86
CA GLY A 20 -31.48 -41.17 -33.34
C GLY A 20 -32.41 -40.02 -33.75
N GLY A 21 -31.86 -38.96 -34.34
CA GLY A 21 -32.61 -37.80 -34.83
C GLY A 21 -33.01 -36.76 -33.77
N ARG A 22 -32.26 -36.62 -32.68
CA ARG A 22 -32.47 -35.48 -31.76
C ARG A 22 -31.94 -34.19 -32.41
N ASP A 23 -32.85 -33.23 -32.65
CA ASP A 23 -32.57 -31.96 -33.35
C ASP A 23 -31.37 -31.16 -32.81
N ALA A 24 -31.08 -31.23 -31.50
CA ALA A 24 -30.05 -30.40 -30.88
C ALA A 24 -28.62 -30.72 -31.36
N LEU A 25 -28.23 -32.00 -31.45
CA LEU A 25 -26.88 -32.39 -31.89
C LEU A 25 -26.68 -32.08 -33.37
N SER A 26 -27.69 -32.39 -34.18
CA SER A 26 -27.72 -32.08 -35.61
C SER A 26 -27.57 -30.57 -35.86
N GLY A 27 -28.30 -29.74 -35.10
CA GLY A 27 -28.20 -28.28 -35.17
C GLY A 27 -26.87 -27.70 -34.70
N ILE A 28 -26.19 -28.35 -33.74
CA ILE A 28 -24.84 -27.95 -33.31
C ILE A 28 -23.84 -28.27 -34.41
N LEU A 29 -23.76 -29.52 -34.86
CA LEU A 29 -22.74 -29.99 -35.80
C LEU A 29 -22.85 -29.31 -37.18
N SER A 30 -24.05 -29.29 -37.77
CA SER A 30 -24.26 -28.61 -39.06
C SER A 30 -24.02 -27.10 -38.95
N GLY A 31 -24.50 -26.50 -37.86
CA GLY A 31 -24.37 -25.07 -37.67
C GLY A 31 -22.92 -24.59 -37.46
N MET A 32 -22.02 -25.44 -36.95
CA MET A 32 -20.60 -25.08 -36.86
C MET A 32 -19.99 -24.82 -38.24
N VAL A 33 -20.31 -25.69 -39.20
CA VAL A 33 -19.87 -25.55 -40.59
C VAL A 33 -20.56 -24.38 -41.29
N ASP A 34 -21.85 -24.17 -41.03
CA ASP A 34 -22.59 -23.02 -41.55
C ASP A 34 -22.01 -21.68 -41.06
N ASP A 35 -21.51 -21.63 -39.81
CA ASP A 35 -20.83 -20.45 -39.25
C ASP A 35 -19.48 -20.19 -39.93
N VAL A 36 -18.70 -21.24 -40.24
CA VAL A 36 -17.42 -21.14 -40.99
C VAL A 36 -17.67 -20.63 -42.41
N ASP A 37 -18.66 -21.20 -43.11
CA ASP A 37 -19.05 -20.77 -44.46
C ASP A 37 -19.53 -19.30 -44.47
N ARG A 38 -20.32 -18.89 -43.46
CA ARG A 38 -20.75 -17.48 -43.31
C ARG A 38 -19.55 -16.54 -43.16
N MET A 39 -18.63 -16.83 -42.24
CA MET A 39 -17.43 -16.00 -42.03
C MET A 39 -16.53 -15.93 -43.28
N LEU A 40 -16.39 -17.02 -44.04
CA LEU A 40 -15.55 -17.03 -45.24
C LEU A 40 -16.12 -16.18 -46.39
N ARG A 41 -17.45 -16.04 -46.47
CA ARG A 41 -18.16 -15.25 -47.48
C ARG A 41 -18.09 -13.74 -47.22
N GLU A 42 -17.71 -13.32 -46.03
CA GLU A 42 -17.56 -11.89 -45.73
C GLU A 42 -16.48 -11.25 -46.62
N GLN A 43 -16.84 -10.07 -47.15
CA GLN A 43 -15.94 -9.28 -48.00
C GLN A 43 -14.72 -8.82 -47.20
N LEU A 44 -14.95 -8.28 -46.01
CA LEU A 44 -13.90 -8.00 -45.05
C LEU A 44 -13.28 -9.31 -44.58
N GLU A 45 -11.96 -9.41 -44.64
CA GLU A 45 -11.26 -10.59 -44.17
C GLU A 45 -11.24 -10.63 -42.64
N ILE A 46 -11.76 -11.71 -42.07
CA ILE A 46 -11.78 -11.96 -40.62
C ILE A 46 -10.69 -12.96 -40.26
N PHE A 47 -9.79 -12.55 -39.38
CA PHE A 47 -8.71 -13.35 -38.80
C PHE A 47 -9.10 -13.74 -37.36
N PRO A 48 -9.52 -14.99 -37.12
CA PRO A 48 -9.84 -15.48 -35.78
C PRO A 48 -8.55 -15.71 -34.98
N VAL A 49 -8.50 -15.25 -33.72
CA VAL A 49 -7.34 -15.43 -32.81
C VAL A 49 -7.73 -16.10 -31.49
N CYS A 50 -6.73 -16.60 -30.79
CA CYS A 50 -6.74 -16.84 -29.35
C CYS A 50 -5.60 -16.03 -28.71
N HIS A 51 -5.84 -15.38 -27.56
CA HIS A 51 -4.79 -14.58 -26.93
C HIS A 51 -3.57 -15.42 -26.58
N HIS A 52 -2.38 -14.84 -26.76
CA HIS A 52 -1.10 -15.49 -26.42
C HIS A 52 -0.87 -16.87 -27.08
N SER A 53 -1.52 -17.11 -28.22
CA SER A 53 -1.41 -18.35 -29.00
C SER A 53 -0.24 -18.29 -30.01
N PRO A 54 0.76 -19.18 -29.89
CA PRO A 54 1.84 -19.30 -30.87
C PRO A 54 1.34 -19.61 -32.29
N ALA A 55 0.36 -20.51 -32.44
CA ALA A 55 -0.22 -20.82 -33.75
C ALA A 55 -0.87 -19.58 -34.37
N SER A 56 -1.59 -18.78 -33.57
CA SER A 56 -2.20 -17.54 -34.04
C SER A 56 -1.15 -16.51 -34.47
N ALA A 57 -0.08 -16.34 -33.70
CA ALA A 57 1.03 -15.45 -34.06
C ALA A 57 1.74 -15.89 -35.36
N LEU A 58 1.90 -17.20 -35.57
CA LEU A 58 2.56 -17.75 -36.76
C LEU A 58 1.69 -17.56 -38.00
N ALA A 59 0.41 -17.89 -37.89
CA ALA A 59 -0.57 -17.69 -38.95
C ALA A 59 -0.68 -16.20 -39.32
N MET A 60 -0.70 -15.28 -38.35
CA MET A 60 -0.70 -13.84 -38.59
C MET A 60 0.55 -13.40 -39.35
N THR A 61 1.72 -13.87 -38.90
CA THR A 61 3.00 -13.54 -39.54
C THR A 61 3.06 -14.04 -40.98
N ARG A 62 2.60 -15.27 -41.26
CA ARG A 62 2.48 -15.81 -42.62
C ARG A 62 1.54 -14.96 -43.45
N ARG A 63 0.34 -14.72 -42.93
CA ARG A 63 -0.73 -14.02 -43.65
C ARG A 63 -0.33 -12.60 -44.04
N LEU A 64 0.24 -11.81 -43.14
CA LEU A 64 0.66 -10.43 -43.43
C LEU A 64 1.80 -10.35 -44.47
N ARG A 65 2.56 -11.44 -44.65
CA ARG A 65 3.59 -11.54 -45.69
C ARG A 65 3.02 -11.89 -47.05
N GLU A 66 1.99 -12.74 -47.07
CA GLU A 66 1.30 -13.17 -48.30
C GLU A 66 0.45 -12.05 -48.90
N ARG A 67 -0.34 -11.34 -48.06
CA ARG A 67 -1.08 -10.15 -48.52
C ARG A 67 -0.97 -9.02 -47.49
N ARG A 68 -0.82 -7.80 -47.98
CA ARG A 68 -0.54 -6.63 -47.16
C ARG A 68 -1.81 -5.77 -47.03
N PRO A 69 -2.58 -5.89 -45.93
CA PRO A 69 -3.73 -5.02 -45.73
C PRO A 69 -3.28 -3.57 -45.55
N LYS A 70 -4.12 -2.64 -45.97
CA LYS A 70 -3.99 -1.19 -45.76
C LYS A 70 -4.67 -0.74 -44.48
N VAL A 71 -5.66 -1.48 -43.99
CA VAL A 71 -6.32 -1.21 -42.70
C VAL A 71 -6.37 -2.50 -41.89
N VAL A 72 -5.97 -2.42 -40.63
CA VAL A 72 -6.10 -3.50 -39.65
C VAL A 72 -7.08 -3.04 -38.57
N TYR A 73 -8.23 -3.69 -38.49
CA TYR A 73 -9.15 -3.59 -37.36
C TYR A 73 -8.75 -4.60 -36.29
N LEU A 74 -8.59 -4.17 -35.05
CA LEU A 74 -8.15 -5.03 -33.94
C LEU A 74 -9.14 -4.97 -32.77
N GLU A 75 -9.52 -6.13 -32.27
CA GLU A 75 -10.26 -6.29 -31.00
C GLU A 75 -9.36 -5.87 -29.83
N LEU A 76 -9.41 -4.58 -29.51
CA LEU A 76 -8.81 -3.95 -28.34
C LEU A 76 -9.59 -2.65 -28.09
N CYS A 77 -9.63 -2.18 -26.84
CA CYS A 77 -10.37 -0.98 -26.47
C CYS A 77 -9.99 0.22 -27.33
N GLU A 78 -10.97 0.86 -27.97
CA GLU A 78 -10.74 1.93 -28.96
C GLU A 78 -9.87 3.09 -28.45
N ASP A 79 -9.94 3.40 -27.16
CA ASP A 79 -9.21 4.49 -26.49
C ASP A 79 -7.81 4.12 -26.00
N MET A 80 -7.39 2.85 -26.10
CA MET A 80 -6.01 2.45 -25.84
C MET A 80 -5.06 2.66 -27.02
N ARG A 81 -5.59 3.06 -28.20
CA ARG A 81 -4.82 3.24 -29.44
C ARG A 81 -3.55 4.10 -29.28
N PRO A 82 -3.56 5.23 -28.55
CA PRO A 82 -2.36 6.06 -28.39
C PRO A 82 -1.19 5.35 -27.71
N LEU A 83 -1.44 4.34 -26.87
CA LEU A 83 -0.39 3.61 -26.15
C LEU A 83 0.41 2.66 -27.05
N LEU A 84 -0.14 2.27 -28.20
CA LEU A 84 0.50 1.28 -29.06
C LEU A 84 1.80 1.79 -29.69
N GLU A 85 1.93 3.10 -29.92
CA GLU A 85 3.15 3.69 -30.46
C GLU A 85 4.31 3.60 -29.47
N GLU A 86 4.01 3.67 -28.16
CA GLU A 86 4.98 3.62 -27.06
C GLU A 86 5.55 2.22 -26.83
N LEU A 87 4.93 1.17 -27.39
CA LEU A 87 5.46 -0.20 -27.31
C LEU A 87 6.87 -0.34 -27.89
N ARG A 88 7.29 0.56 -28.79
CA ARG A 88 8.67 0.62 -29.32
C ARG A 88 9.70 0.95 -28.25
N ASN A 89 9.28 1.64 -27.19
CA ASN A 89 10.16 2.02 -26.08
C ASN A 89 10.23 0.90 -25.02
N CYS A 90 9.50 -0.20 -25.18
CA CYS A 90 9.37 -1.26 -24.19
C CYS A 90 10.15 -2.53 -24.55
N ARG A 91 10.43 -3.34 -23.53
CA ARG A 91 10.77 -4.76 -23.67
C ARG A 91 9.57 -5.58 -23.23
N LEU A 92 9.03 -6.43 -24.09
CA LEU A 92 7.87 -7.27 -23.77
C LEU A 92 8.23 -8.37 -22.73
N PRO A 93 7.26 -8.84 -21.92
CA PRO A 93 5.84 -8.45 -21.91
C PRO A 93 5.54 -7.14 -21.15
N VAL A 94 4.65 -6.32 -21.70
CA VAL A 94 4.10 -5.13 -21.01
C VAL A 94 2.58 -5.15 -21.11
N ALA A 95 1.90 -4.40 -20.26
CA ALA A 95 0.46 -4.22 -20.38
C ALA A 95 0.11 -2.76 -20.66
N LEU A 96 -0.84 -2.56 -21.57
CA LEU A 96 -1.54 -1.29 -21.70
C LEU A 96 -2.44 -1.16 -20.49
N GLN A 97 -2.44 -0.02 -19.84
CA GLN A 97 -3.24 0.25 -18.66
C GLN A 97 -4.11 1.47 -18.89
N ALA A 98 -5.37 1.38 -18.45
CA ALA A 98 -6.21 2.53 -18.19
C ALA A 98 -6.62 2.54 -16.73
N PHE A 99 -6.57 3.70 -16.09
CA PHE A 99 -6.81 3.87 -14.67
C PHE A 99 -7.64 5.11 -14.38
N ALA A 100 -8.57 5.02 -13.42
CA ALA A 100 -9.42 6.14 -13.01
C ALA A 100 -9.67 6.14 -11.50
N THR A 101 -9.35 7.26 -10.85
CA THR A 101 -9.67 7.53 -9.42
C THR A 101 -10.83 8.49 -9.26
N GLN A 102 -11.01 9.40 -10.22
CA GLN A 102 -12.11 10.38 -10.25
C GLN A 102 -13.20 9.87 -11.19
N LEU A 103 -14.18 9.19 -10.60
CA LEU A 103 -15.31 8.63 -11.33
C LEU A 103 -16.45 9.65 -11.40
N ASP A 104 -17.07 9.78 -12.58
CA ASP A 104 -18.27 10.57 -12.81
C ASP A 104 -19.22 9.74 -13.65
N GLY A 105 -20.36 9.31 -13.08
CA GLY A 105 -21.35 8.46 -13.73
C GLY A 105 -21.37 7.00 -13.23
N PHE A 106 -20.38 6.57 -12.45
CA PHE A 106 -20.39 5.26 -11.78
C PHE A 106 -20.96 5.35 -10.34
N PRO A 107 -21.49 4.24 -9.79
CA PRO A 107 -21.99 4.21 -8.41
C PRO A 107 -20.92 4.63 -7.38
N PRO A 108 -21.30 5.26 -6.25
CA PRO A 108 -20.38 5.55 -5.16
C PRO A 108 -19.70 4.27 -4.65
N GLY A 109 -18.38 4.30 -4.47
CA GLY A 109 -17.59 3.16 -4.01
C GLY A 109 -17.09 2.22 -5.11
N SER A 110 -17.38 2.49 -6.39
CA SER A 110 -16.85 1.68 -7.49
C SER A 110 -15.36 1.86 -7.76
N GLY A 111 -14.75 2.98 -7.35
CA GLY A 111 -13.35 3.30 -7.66
C GLY A 111 -12.35 2.89 -6.56
N PRO A 112 -11.05 2.81 -6.88
CA PRO A 112 -10.45 3.09 -8.19
C PRO A 112 -10.72 1.99 -9.22
N LEU A 113 -10.81 2.37 -10.50
CA LEU A 113 -11.01 1.45 -11.62
C LEU A 113 -9.71 1.28 -12.41
N SER A 114 -9.39 0.04 -12.79
CA SER A 114 -8.20 -0.28 -13.58
C SER A 114 -8.51 -1.35 -14.64
N VAL A 115 -8.11 -1.10 -15.88
CA VAL A 115 -8.15 -2.06 -17.00
C VAL A 115 -6.72 -2.31 -17.46
N VAL A 116 -6.36 -3.56 -17.72
CA VAL A 116 -5.07 -3.94 -18.30
C VAL A 116 -5.25 -4.82 -19.54
N ALA A 117 -4.45 -4.58 -20.57
CA ALA A 117 -4.36 -5.43 -21.77
C ALA A 117 -2.90 -5.84 -21.97
N PRO A 118 -2.49 -7.03 -21.47
CA PRO A 118 -1.11 -7.50 -21.62
C PRO A 118 -0.78 -7.86 -23.07
N VAL A 119 0.47 -7.65 -23.45
CA VAL A 119 0.97 -7.90 -24.81
C VAL A 119 2.28 -8.69 -24.74
N THR A 120 2.34 -9.79 -25.50
CA THR A 120 3.52 -10.64 -25.67
C THR A 120 3.93 -10.70 -27.15
N GLU A 121 5.19 -11.04 -27.44
CA GLU A 121 5.63 -11.20 -28.85
C GLU A 121 4.94 -12.40 -29.53
N ALA A 122 4.65 -13.44 -28.74
CA ALA A 122 3.99 -14.68 -29.16
C ALA A 122 2.46 -14.53 -29.23
N SER A 123 1.98 -13.43 -29.81
CA SER A 123 0.56 -13.11 -29.94
C SER A 123 0.27 -12.55 -31.34
N ALA A 124 -0.89 -12.90 -31.92
CA ALA A 124 -1.29 -12.41 -33.24
C ALA A 124 -1.51 -10.90 -33.24
N GLU A 125 -2.03 -10.37 -32.13
CA GLU A 125 -2.29 -8.96 -31.88
C GLU A 125 -0.99 -8.17 -31.99
N TYR A 126 0.09 -8.58 -31.30
CA TYR A 126 1.37 -7.90 -31.39
C TYR A 126 1.95 -7.95 -32.81
N GLN A 127 1.86 -9.09 -33.51
CA GLN A 127 2.34 -9.20 -34.89
C GLN A 127 1.59 -8.25 -35.83
N ALA A 128 0.27 -8.09 -35.65
CA ALA A 128 -0.56 -7.16 -36.40
C ALA A 128 -0.25 -5.69 -36.06
N ILE A 129 -0.09 -5.37 -34.77
CA ILE A 129 0.31 -4.03 -34.28
C ILE A 129 1.67 -3.65 -34.87
N ALA A 130 2.67 -4.51 -34.72
CA ALA A 130 4.03 -4.26 -35.21
C ALA A 130 4.06 -4.08 -36.73
N TYR A 131 3.30 -4.88 -37.48
CA TYR A 131 3.15 -4.69 -38.92
C TYR A 131 2.53 -3.32 -39.25
N ALA A 132 1.42 -2.96 -38.62
CA ALA A 132 0.69 -1.74 -38.96
C ALA A 132 1.49 -0.47 -38.62
N LEU A 133 2.16 -0.44 -37.47
CA LEU A 133 2.92 0.74 -37.03
C LEU A 133 4.20 0.97 -37.84
N ASP A 134 4.85 -0.08 -38.34
CA ASP A 134 6.12 0.05 -39.08
C ASP A 134 5.94 -0.03 -40.62
N THR A 135 4.74 -0.31 -41.11
CA THR A 135 4.45 -0.35 -42.55
C THR A 135 3.83 0.98 -43.00
N PRO A 136 4.51 1.78 -43.83
CA PRO A 136 3.98 3.06 -44.27
C PRO A 136 2.64 2.94 -44.99
N GLY A 137 1.68 3.79 -44.62
CA GLY A 137 0.35 3.84 -45.24
C GLY A 137 -0.61 2.74 -44.79
N VAL A 138 -0.25 1.96 -43.77
CA VAL A 138 -1.17 1.04 -43.10
C VAL A 138 -1.77 1.75 -41.88
N GLU A 139 -3.10 1.65 -41.75
CA GLU A 139 -3.84 2.18 -40.61
C GLU A 139 -4.18 1.06 -39.63
N LEU A 140 -4.06 1.35 -38.33
CA LEU A 140 -4.48 0.47 -37.24
C LEU A 140 -5.68 1.10 -36.52
N VAL A 141 -6.81 0.42 -36.54
CA VAL A 141 -8.06 0.87 -35.94
C VAL A 141 -8.46 -0.11 -34.84
N LEU A 142 -8.58 0.39 -33.61
CA LEU A 142 -9.07 -0.40 -32.49
C LEU A 142 -10.59 -0.31 -32.46
N VAL A 143 -11.28 -1.44 -32.44
CA VAL A 143 -12.73 -1.49 -32.70
C VAL A 143 -13.56 -2.02 -31.53
N ASP A 144 -12.94 -2.53 -30.47
CA ASP A 144 -13.69 -3.00 -29.30
C ASP A 144 -14.10 -1.82 -28.39
N ARG A 145 -15.03 -2.10 -27.48
CA ARG A 145 -15.59 -1.15 -26.51
C ARG A 145 -14.51 -0.35 -25.79
N SER A 146 -14.80 0.91 -25.51
CA SER A 146 -13.89 1.76 -24.74
C SER A 146 -13.68 1.23 -23.31
N VAL A 147 -12.61 1.66 -22.63
CA VAL A 147 -12.35 1.23 -21.23
C VAL A 147 -13.50 1.58 -20.29
N ASP A 148 -14.17 2.70 -20.54
CA ASP A 148 -15.38 3.09 -19.80
C ASP A 148 -16.51 2.06 -19.95
N HIS A 149 -16.75 1.55 -21.16
CA HIS A 149 -17.77 0.53 -21.44
C HIS A 149 -17.44 -0.83 -20.84
N VAL A 150 -16.16 -1.14 -20.60
CA VAL A 150 -15.76 -2.36 -19.86
C VAL A 150 -16.48 -2.38 -18.51
N PHE A 151 -16.47 -1.26 -17.78
CA PHE A 151 -17.14 -1.14 -16.48
C PHE A 151 -18.65 -0.90 -16.57
N GLN A 152 -19.13 -0.19 -17.59
CA GLN A 152 -20.59 -0.04 -17.77
C GLN A 152 -21.28 -1.39 -18.03
N TRP A 153 -20.60 -2.34 -18.68
CA TRP A 153 -21.15 -3.64 -19.07
C TRP A 153 -20.74 -4.78 -18.13
N LEU A 154 -19.94 -4.50 -17.09
CA LEU A 154 -19.58 -5.48 -16.07
C LEU A 154 -20.83 -5.90 -15.27
N PRO A 155 -21.11 -7.21 -15.11
CA PRO A 155 -22.24 -7.68 -14.32
C PRO A 155 -22.18 -7.15 -12.89
N LYS A 156 -23.32 -6.68 -12.35
CA LYS A 156 -23.40 -6.00 -11.03
C LYS A 156 -22.90 -6.83 -9.85
N GLU A 157 -22.90 -8.15 -9.95
CA GLU A 157 -22.38 -9.07 -8.91
C GLU A 157 -20.85 -9.10 -8.83
N GLN A 158 -20.15 -8.75 -9.91
CA GLN A 158 -18.68 -8.63 -9.97
C GLN A 158 -18.18 -7.21 -9.64
N ALA A 159 -19.09 -6.25 -9.44
CA ALA A 159 -18.78 -4.86 -9.08
C ALA A 159 -18.70 -4.60 -7.57
N GLY A 160 -18.81 -5.64 -6.74
CA GLY A 160 -18.48 -5.55 -5.31
C GLY A 160 -16.96 -5.46 -5.11
N PRO A 161 -16.48 -4.90 -3.98
CA PRO A 161 -15.05 -4.92 -3.68
C PRO A 161 -14.57 -6.37 -3.73
N ALA A 162 -13.56 -6.64 -4.57
CA ALA A 162 -12.95 -7.95 -4.65
C ALA A 162 -12.54 -8.38 -3.24
N THR A 163 -13.29 -9.31 -2.65
CA THR A 163 -12.83 -10.03 -1.47
C THR A 163 -11.59 -10.76 -1.92
N ALA A 164 -10.43 -10.36 -1.36
CA ALA A 164 -9.20 -11.13 -1.46
C ALA A 164 -9.56 -12.60 -1.28
N GLY A 165 -9.42 -13.37 -2.35
CA GLY A 165 -9.57 -14.82 -2.25
C GLY A 165 -8.51 -15.28 -1.27
N ASP A 166 -8.92 -16.02 -0.25
CA ASP A 166 -8.04 -16.70 0.68
C ASP A 166 -7.10 -17.62 -0.13
N GLY A 167 -5.95 -17.10 -0.51
CA GLY A 167 -4.82 -17.87 -1.03
C GLY A 167 -4.13 -18.51 0.17
N GLU A 168 -4.15 -19.83 0.22
CA GLU A 168 -3.47 -20.61 1.25
C GLU A 168 -1.98 -20.21 1.36
N ASP A 169 -1.58 -19.86 2.58
CA ASP A 169 -0.22 -19.50 2.98
C ASP A 169 0.83 -20.53 2.54
N GLY A 170 1.78 -20.09 1.70
CA GLY A 170 2.87 -20.91 1.15
C GLY A 170 4.08 -20.08 0.72
N GLU A 171 4.77 -19.49 1.70
CA GLU A 171 5.81 -18.45 1.59
C GLU A 171 6.97 -18.74 0.58
N ASP A 172 7.08 -17.92 -0.48
CA ASP A 172 8.33 -17.27 -0.94
C ASP A 172 7.96 -15.88 -1.49
N PRO A 173 8.41 -14.79 -0.87
CA PRO A 173 7.98 -13.43 -1.23
C PRO A 173 8.34 -13.01 -2.66
N GLY A 174 9.25 -13.71 -3.35
CA GLY A 174 9.67 -13.34 -4.71
C GLY A 174 8.62 -13.56 -5.81
N HIS A 175 7.77 -14.58 -5.68
CA HIS A 175 6.82 -14.98 -6.75
C HIS A 175 5.44 -14.33 -6.61
N GLU A 176 5.00 -14.04 -5.38
CA GLU A 176 3.79 -13.25 -5.14
C GLU A 176 3.93 -11.83 -5.72
N GLU A 177 5.12 -11.23 -5.61
CA GLU A 177 5.42 -9.91 -6.19
C GLU A 177 5.30 -9.88 -7.73
N GLU A 178 5.62 -10.98 -8.43
CA GLU A 178 5.63 -11.05 -9.90
C GLU A 178 4.22 -11.29 -10.47
N ALA A 179 3.44 -12.18 -9.84
CA ALA A 179 2.03 -12.37 -10.19
C ALA A 179 1.17 -11.13 -9.88
N ALA A 180 1.55 -10.34 -8.86
CA ALA A 180 0.87 -9.11 -8.47
C ALA A 180 1.11 -7.91 -9.43
N LEU A 181 1.84 -8.06 -10.54
CA LEU A 181 2.11 -6.94 -11.46
C LEU A 181 0.87 -6.35 -12.15
N HIS A 182 -0.26 -7.08 -12.21
CA HIS A 182 -1.55 -6.51 -12.68
C HIS A 182 -2.45 -6.05 -11.52
N GLY A 183 -2.26 -6.57 -10.30
CA GLY A 183 -3.08 -6.23 -9.13
C GLY A 183 -4.54 -6.60 -9.36
N ASP A 184 -5.47 -5.81 -8.85
CA ASP A 184 -6.92 -6.06 -8.99
C ASP A 184 -7.51 -5.54 -10.32
N ALA A 185 -6.68 -5.38 -11.35
CA ALA A 185 -7.13 -4.83 -12.63
C ALA A 185 -8.00 -5.83 -13.41
N VAL A 186 -8.95 -5.29 -14.17
CA VAL A 186 -9.75 -6.08 -15.13
C VAL A 186 -8.90 -6.31 -16.38
N GLY A 187 -8.64 -7.57 -16.71
CA GLY A 187 -7.95 -7.97 -17.93
C GLY A 187 -8.84 -7.84 -19.17
N VAL A 188 -8.33 -7.23 -20.24
CA VAL A 188 -8.99 -7.25 -21.56
C VAL A 188 -8.76 -8.62 -22.18
N GLU A 189 -9.84 -9.40 -22.27
CA GLU A 189 -9.84 -10.73 -22.88
C GLU A 189 -9.99 -10.62 -24.40
N ILE A 190 -8.91 -10.87 -25.14
CA ILE A 190 -8.93 -10.92 -26.61
C ILE A 190 -8.98 -12.38 -27.05
N GLY A 191 -10.12 -12.86 -27.53
CA GLY A 191 -10.22 -14.27 -27.97
C GLY A 191 -10.01 -15.30 -26.86
N GLU A 192 -10.62 -15.08 -25.70
CA GLU A 192 -10.80 -16.13 -24.69
C GLU A 192 -11.55 -17.33 -25.32
N LEU A 193 -10.91 -18.50 -25.34
CA LEU A 193 -11.48 -19.74 -25.88
C LEU A 193 -11.39 -20.83 -24.82
N ARG A 194 -12.33 -20.77 -23.86
CA ARG A 194 -12.51 -21.75 -22.80
C ARG A 194 -13.97 -22.22 -22.76
N PRO A 195 -14.25 -23.48 -22.36
CA PRO A 195 -15.61 -23.94 -22.13
C PRO A 195 -16.38 -23.00 -21.20
N ARG A 196 -17.61 -22.63 -21.58
CA ARG A 196 -18.46 -21.71 -20.81
C ARG A 196 -19.14 -22.36 -19.58
N PHE A 197 -18.96 -23.67 -19.37
CA PHE A 197 -19.48 -24.39 -18.20
C PHE A 197 -18.53 -25.51 -17.75
N ALA A 198 -18.44 -25.70 -16.44
CA ALA A 198 -17.39 -26.50 -15.79
C ALA A 198 -17.43 -27.98 -16.19
N GLU A 199 -18.62 -28.54 -16.44
CA GLU A 199 -18.80 -29.94 -16.79
C GLU A 199 -18.17 -30.27 -18.14
N LEU A 200 -18.24 -29.37 -19.13
CA LEU A 200 -17.59 -29.58 -20.42
C LEU A 200 -16.07 -29.54 -20.26
N GLU A 201 -15.55 -28.57 -19.51
CA GLU A 201 -14.12 -28.52 -19.24
C GLU A 201 -13.63 -29.79 -18.54
N ALA A 202 -14.28 -30.19 -17.44
CA ALA A 202 -13.95 -31.40 -16.70
C ALA A 202 -14.02 -32.65 -17.60
N HIS A 203 -15.02 -32.73 -18.48
CA HIS A 203 -15.16 -33.83 -19.44
C HIS A 203 -13.99 -33.85 -20.45
N LEU A 204 -13.63 -32.71 -21.03
CA LEU A 204 -12.52 -32.60 -21.98
C LEU A 204 -11.17 -32.92 -21.32
N LEU A 205 -10.95 -32.44 -20.09
CA LEU A 205 -9.73 -32.73 -19.33
C LEU A 205 -9.62 -34.22 -18.98
N HIS A 206 -10.72 -34.83 -18.49
CA HIS A 206 -10.76 -36.24 -18.16
C HIS A 206 -10.45 -37.14 -19.37
N HIS A 207 -11.12 -36.89 -20.51
CA HIS A 207 -10.93 -37.70 -21.71
C HIS A 207 -9.62 -37.39 -22.45
N GLY A 208 -9.13 -36.15 -22.36
CA GLY A 208 -7.79 -35.78 -22.82
C GLY A 208 -6.66 -36.32 -21.94
N LYS A 209 -6.98 -36.84 -20.74
CA LYS A 209 -6.02 -37.29 -19.71
C LYS A 209 -5.01 -36.20 -19.32
N VAL A 210 -5.49 -34.96 -19.23
CA VAL A 210 -4.72 -33.76 -18.92
C VAL A 210 -5.28 -33.08 -17.68
N ARG A 211 -4.47 -32.26 -17.00
CA ARG A 211 -4.88 -31.62 -15.73
C ARG A 211 -5.46 -30.24 -15.90
N HIS A 212 -4.94 -29.49 -16.87
CA HIS A 212 -5.24 -28.07 -17.03
C HIS A 212 -5.75 -27.77 -18.43
N TRP A 213 -6.60 -26.75 -18.55
CA TRP A 213 -7.11 -26.28 -19.84
C TRP A 213 -5.97 -25.90 -20.80
N SER A 214 -4.95 -25.20 -20.31
CA SER A 214 -3.78 -24.82 -21.11
C SER A 214 -3.03 -26.03 -21.70
N GLU A 215 -2.99 -27.16 -20.98
CA GLU A 215 -2.40 -28.41 -21.48
C GLU A 215 -3.25 -29.03 -22.60
N TRP A 216 -4.58 -29.05 -22.40
CA TRP A 216 -5.51 -29.53 -23.40
C TRP A 216 -5.42 -28.69 -24.69
N TRP A 217 -5.42 -27.36 -24.54
CA TRP A 217 -5.35 -26.42 -25.66
C TRP A 217 -4.05 -26.58 -26.45
N ASP A 218 -2.90 -26.67 -25.77
CA ASP A 218 -1.61 -26.87 -26.43
C ASP A 218 -1.61 -28.15 -27.29
N GLN A 219 -2.07 -29.25 -26.71
CA GLN A 219 -2.03 -30.56 -27.37
C GLN A 219 -3.01 -30.68 -28.55
N TYR A 220 -4.24 -30.19 -28.39
CA TYR A 220 -5.32 -30.43 -29.35
C TYR A 220 -5.59 -29.27 -30.30
N VAL A 221 -5.04 -28.07 -30.05
CA VAL A 221 -5.25 -26.88 -30.88
C VAL A 221 -3.93 -26.26 -31.34
N GLU A 222 -3.02 -25.88 -30.43
CA GLU A 222 -1.78 -25.19 -30.82
C GLU A 222 -0.89 -26.04 -31.71
N GLN A 223 -0.59 -27.28 -31.28
CA GLN A 223 0.31 -28.15 -32.03
C GLN A 223 -0.23 -28.50 -33.43
N PRO A 224 -1.49 -28.94 -33.60
CA PRO A 224 -2.06 -29.19 -34.93
C PRO A 224 -2.04 -27.98 -35.87
N LEU A 225 -2.19 -26.76 -35.32
CA LEU A 225 -2.29 -25.53 -36.12
C LEU A 225 -0.95 -24.84 -36.37
N THR A 226 0.10 -25.14 -35.60
CA THR A 226 1.43 -24.52 -35.73
C THR A 226 2.01 -24.67 -37.15
N GLY A 227 1.83 -25.84 -37.77
CA GLY A 227 2.30 -26.16 -39.12
C GLY A 227 1.31 -25.85 -40.24
N ALA A 228 0.06 -25.50 -39.92
CA ALA A 228 -1.00 -25.33 -40.90
C ALA A 228 -0.77 -24.11 -41.81
N ASP A 229 -1.24 -24.22 -43.06
CA ASP A 229 -1.40 -23.05 -43.93
C ASP A 229 -2.51 -22.13 -43.41
N TYR A 230 -2.55 -20.90 -43.92
CA TYR A 230 -3.47 -19.89 -43.41
C TYR A 230 -4.95 -20.26 -43.60
N ASP A 231 -5.34 -20.85 -44.73
CA ASP A 231 -6.74 -21.20 -44.99
C ASP A 231 -7.21 -22.29 -44.02
N THR A 232 -6.38 -23.31 -43.81
CA THR A 232 -6.62 -24.37 -42.81
C THR A 232 -6.74 -23.78 -41.40
N TYR A 233 -5.78 -22.94 -40.99
CA TYR A 233 -5.81 -22.26 -39.69
C TYR A 233 -7.10 -21.46 -39.48
N ARG A 234 -7.45 -20.63 -40.46
CA ARG A 234 -8.62 -19.75 -40.41
C ARG A 234 -9.92 -20.55 -40.29
N GLN A 235 -10.06 -21.62 -41.08
CA GLN A 235 -11.24 -22.49 -41.05
C GLN A 235 -11.35 -23.26 -39.72
N ALA A 236 -10.24 -23.81 -39.22
CA ALA A 236 -10.21 -24.56 -37.97
C ALA A 236 -10.49 -23.67 -36.75
N MET A 237 -9.87 -22.50 -36.66
CA MET A 237 -10.13 -21.55 -35.56
C MET A 237 -11.58 -21.04 -35.57
N ALA A 238 -12.14 -20.74 -36.74
CA ALA A 238 -13.56 -20.38 -36.86
C ALA A 238 -14.49 -21.52 -36.39
N LEU A 239 -14.16 -22.77 -36.73
CA LEU A 239 -14.89 -23.95 -36.26
C LEU A 239 -14.84 -24.06 -34.72
N ILE A 240 -13.66 -23.90 -34.12
CA ILE A 240 -13.45 -23.92 -32.67
C ILE A 240 -14.24 -22.81 -31.97
N GLY A 241 -14.20 -21.58 -32.51
CA GLY A 241 -15.01 -20.48 -32.01
C GLY A 241 -16.51 -20.79 -32.05
N SER A 242 -16.98 -21.41 -33.14
CA SER A 242 -18.39 -21.81 -33.27
C SER A 242 -18.77 -22.93 -32.29
N LEU A 243 -17.87 -23.90 -32.06
CA LEU A 243 -18.05 -24.98 -31.11
C LEU A 243 -18.34 -24.41 -29.71
N PHE A 244 -17.48 -23.54 -29.19
CA PHE A 244 -17.67 -22.96 -27.85
C PHE A 244 -18.88 -22.03 -27.77
N ARG A 245 -19.21 -21.33 -28.86
CA ARG A 245 -20.44 -20.51 -28.91
C ARG A 245 -21.71 -21.35 -28.86
N ARG A 246 -21.68 -22.58 -29.40
CA ARG A 246 -22.83 -23.51 -29.44
C ARG A 246 -22.93 -24.38 -28.19
N LEU A 247 -21.79 -24.75 -27.59
CA LEU A 247 -21.71 -25.53 -26.35
C LEU A 247 -21.75 -24.62 -25.13
N ARG A 248 -22.94 -24.09 -24.81
CA ARG A 248 -23.15 -23.21 -23.65
C ARG A 248 -24.48 -23.46 -22.94
N PRO A 249 -24.62 -23.04 -21.67
CA PRO A 249 -25.91 -23.01 -20.98
C PRO A 249 -26.89 -22.02 -21.65
N SER A 250 -28.20 -22.26 -21.48
CA SER A 250 -29.27 -21.47 -22.09
C SER A 250 -29.37 -20.01 -21.57
N ALA A 251 -28.82 -19.73 -20.38
CA ALA A 251 -28.82 -18.42 -19.73
C ALA A 251 -27.38 -18.05 -19.35
N ASP A 252 -26.62 -17.58 -20.33
CA ASP A 252 -25.21 -17.19 -20.17
C ASP A 252 -25.08 -15.67 -20.34
N ASP A 253 -25.01 -14.94 -19.21
CA ASP A 253 -24.86 -13.48 -19.18
C ASP A 253 -23.57 -13.03 -19.87
N ARG A 254 -22.52 -13.86 -19.92
CA ARG A 254 -21.28 -13.53 -20.65
C ARG A 254 -21.52 -13.43 -22.15
N LEU A 255 -22.37 -14.30 -22.72
CA LEU A 255 -22.69 -14.17 -24.14
C LEU A 255 -23.40 -12.84 -24.42
N ALA A 256 -24.30 -12.38 -23.55
CA ALA A 256 -24.98 -11.12 -23.78
C ALA A 256 -23.97 -9.96 -23.91
N VAL A 257 -22.95 -9.93 -23.04
CA VAL A 257 -21.84 -8.96 -23.14
C VAL A 257 -21.03 -9.14 -24.42
N ASP A 258 -20.70 -10.38 -24.81
CA ASP A 258 -19.98 -10.66 -26.06
C ASP A 258 -20.77 -10.22 -27.30
N GLU A 259 -22.09 -10.40 -27.31
CA GLU A 259 -22.94 -9.93 -28.40
C GLU A 259 -23.00 -8.40 -28.46
N GLU A 260 -23.06 -7.70 -27.31
CA GLU A 260 -22.94 -6.24 -27.26
C GLU A 260 -21.59 -5.76 -27.82
N ARG A 261 -20.48 -6.44 -27.47
CA ARG A 261 -19.15 -6.17 -28.05
C ARG A 261 -19.13 -6.36 -29.56
N GLU A 262 -19.76 -7.43 -30.06
CA GLU A 262 -19.81 -7.71 -31.50
C GLU A 262 -20.61 -6.64 -32.27
N ARG A 263 -21.76 -6.23 -31.72
CA ARG A 263 -22.55 -5.10 -32.26
C ARG A 263 -21.72 -3.83 -32.31
N TYR A 264 -20.98 -3.56 -31.24
CA TYR A 264 -20.06 -2.42 -31.15
C TYR A 264 -18.97 -2.48 -32.22
N MET A 265 -18.22 -3.59 -32.30
CA MET A 265 -17.11 -3.76 -33.24
C MET A 265 -17.55 -3.61 -34.69
N TRP A 266 -18.64 -4.28 -35.09
CA TRP A 266 -19.17 -4.14 -36.45
C TRP A 266 -19.69 -2.73 -36.76
N THR A 267 -20.23 -2.03 -35.77
CA THR A 267 -20.63 -0.62 -35.91
C THR A 267 -19.41 0.27 -36.17
N ARG A 268 -18.34 0.14 -35.37
CA ARG A 268 -17.09 0.90 -35.57
C ARG A 268 -16.41 0.63 -36.89
N ILE A 269 -16.37 -0.64 -37.33
CA ILE A 269 -15.80 -1.02 -38.63
C ILE A 269 -16.55 -0.32 -39.77
N ARG A 270 -17.90 -0.35 -39.76
CA ARG A 270 -18.71 0.29 -40.80
C ARG A 270 -18.59 1.81 -40.78
N GLU A 271 -18.59 2.43 -39.61
CA GLU A 271 -18.36 3.87 -39.45
C GLU A 271 -17.03 4.28 -40.06
N HIS A 272 -15.95 3.54 -39.74
CA HIS A 272 -14.63 3.81 -40.28
C HIS A 272 -14.57 3.62 -41.80
N LEU A 273 -15.12 2.54 -42.35
CA LEU A 273 -15.17 2.29 -43.80
C LEU A 273 -15.92 3.41 -44.54
N ALA A 274 -17.06 3.86 -44.00
CA ALA A 274 -17.84 4.94 -44.58
C ALA A 274 -17.08 6.28 -44.59
N GLN A 275 -16.27 6.54 -43.57
CA GLN A 275 -15.48 7.78 -43.44
C GLN A 275 -14.20 7.77 -44.27
N SER A 276 -13.46 6.65 -44.25
CA SER A 276 -12.16 6.50 -44.91
C SER A 276 -12.28 6.18 -46.41
N GLY A 277 -13.37 5.54 -46.83
CA GLY A 277 -13.52 5.01 -48.18
C GLY A 277 -12.56 3.85 -48.49
N ALA A 278 -12.00 3.20 -47.48
CA ALA A 278 -11.12 2.05 -47.66
C ALA A 278 -11.85 0.88 -48.32
N ASP A 279 -11.17 0.20 -49.26
CA ASP A 279 -11.70 -1.01 -49.88
C ASP A 279 -11.69 -2.16 -48.85
N PRO A 280 -12.83 -2.80 -48.53
CA PRO A 280 -12.88 -3.95 -47.65
C PRO A 280 -11.94 -5.10 -48.05
N ALA A 281 -11.63 -5.24 -49.34
CA ALA A 281 -10.70 -6.25 -49.83
C ALA A 281 -9.23 -5.98 -49.42
N ASP A 282 -8.90 -4.74 -49.09
CA ASP A 282 -7.60 -4.31 -48.56
C ASP A 282 -7.60 -4.23 -47.02
N CYS A 283 -8.67 -4.65 -46.34
CA CYS A 283 -8.82 -4.57 -44.89
C CYS A 283 -8.71 -5.96 -44.23
N LEU A 284 -8.22 -5.99 -42.98
CA LEU A 284 -8.13 -7.18 -42.14
C LEU A 284 -8.77 -6.90 -40.79
N TYR A 285 -9.69 -7.75 -40.34
CA TYR A 285 -10.29 -7.70 -39.00
C TYR A 285 -9.76 -8.83 -38.13
N VAL A 286 -9.01 -8.48 -37.10
CA VAL A 286 -8.37 -9.38 -36.14
C VAL A 286 -9.21 -9.39 -34.86
N CYS A 287 -9.87 -10.50 -34.59
CA CYS A 287 -10.72 -10.68 -33.41
C CYS A 287 -10.67 -12.13 -32.92
N GLY A 288 -11.07 -12.33 -31.67
CA GLY A 288 -11.22 -13.62 -31.04
C GLY A 288 -12.05 -14.57 -31.89
N ALA A 289 -11.64 -15.83 -31.95
CA ALA A 289 -12.31 -16.81 -32.81
C ALA A 289 -13.80 -16.97 -32.47
N PHE A 290 -14.18 -16.73 -31.21
CA PHE A 290 -15.57 -16.70 -30.75
C PHE A 290 -16.41 -15.59 -31.44
N HIS A 291 -15.82 -14.40 -31.61
CA HIS A 291 -16.45 -13.23 -32.24
C HIS A 291 -16.41 -13.30 -33.77
N ALA A 292 -15.41 -13.97 -34.33
CA ALA A 292 -15.26 -14.16 -35.78
C ALA A 292 -16.47 -14.86 -36.43
N VAL A 293 -17.21 -15.67 -35.65
CA VAL A 293 -18.41 -16.41 -36.09
C VAL A 293 -19.68 -15.94 -35.38
N SER A 294 -19.73 -14.65 -35.04
CA SER A 294 -20.88 -14.04 -34.39
C SER A 294 -22.21 -14.24 -35.13
N ARG A 295 -23.30 -14.23 -34.36
CA ARG A 295 -24.68 -14.36 -34.83
C ARG A 295 -25.53 -13.13 -34.58
N VAL A 296 -24.94 -12.01 -34.19
CA VAL A 296 -25.68 -10.75 -34.07
C VAL A 296 -26.19 -10.33 -35.45
N ALA A 297 -27.30 -9.60 -35.50
CA ALA A 297 -27.91 -9.16 -36.76
C ALA A 297 -26.97 -8.24 -37.55
N GLU A 298 -26.09 -7.53 -36.83
CA GLU A 298 -25.11 -6.57 -37.31
C GLU A 298 -23.86 -7.24 -37.89
N PHE A 299 -23.74 -8.58 -37.87
CA PHE A 299 -22.55 -9.26 -38.37
C PHE A 299 -22.37 -9.06 -39.88
N GLY A 300 -21.17 -8.64 -40.28
CA GLY A 300 -20.80 -8.49 -41.69
C GLY A 300 -21.07 -7.08 -42.26
N LEU A 301 -20.52 -6.85 -43.45
CA LEU A 301 -20.67 -5.55 -44.14
C LEU A 301 -22.00 -5.41 -44.88
N ALA A 302 -22.62 -6.53 -45.24
CA ALA A 302 -23.91 -6.57 -45.95
C ALA A 302 -25.12 -6.71 -45.00
N ALA A 303 -24.92 -6.57 -43.69
CA ALA A 303 -25.99 -6.64 -42.70
C ALA A 303 -27.03 -5.54 -42.94
N ASP A 304 -28.31 -5.93 -42.99
CA ASP A 304 -29.47 -5.02 -43.08
C ASP A 304 -30.07 -4.71 -41.69
N ALA A 305 -29.27 -4.90 -40.64
CA ALA A 305 -29.69 -4.61 -39.28
C ALA A 305 -29.80 -3.09 -39.04
N PRO A 306 -30.75 -2.63 -38.19
CA PRO A 306 -30.80 -1.24 -37.79
C PRO A 306 -29.47 -0.84 -37.13
N PRO A 307 -29.04 0.44 -37.23
CA PRO A 307 -27.83 0.91 -36.58
C PRO A 307 -27.89 0.65 -35.07
N TYR A 308 -26.91 -0.08 -34.55
CA TYR A 308 -26.75 -0.29 -33.11
C TYR A 308 -26.32 1.03 -32.45
N VAL A 309 -27.01 1.41 -31.37
CA VAL A 309 -26.74 2.66 -30.66
C VAL A 309 -25.76 2.38 -29.52
N ILE A 310 -24.51 2.78 -29.72
CA ILE A 310 -23.48 2.73 -28.69
C ILE A 310 -23.87 3.68 -27.55
N THR A 311 -23.88 3.16 -26.32
CA THR A 311 -24.15 3.99 -25.12
C THR A 311 -23.08 5.10 -25.00
N PRO A 312 -23.43 6.32 -24.57
CA PRO A 312 -22.42 7.34 -24.33
C PRO A 312 -21.47 6.93 -23.20
N ARG A 313 -20.19 7.30 -23.32
CA ARG A 313 -19.23 7.18 -22.21
C ARG A 313 -19.68 8.06 -21.05
N THR A 314 -19.32 7.65 -19.84
CA THR A 314 -19.45 8.50 -18.67
C THR A 314 -18.51 9.71 -18.74
N ALA A 315 -18.68 10.69 -17.84
CA ALA A 315 -17.78 11.84 -17.74
C ALA A 315 -16.49 11.51 -16.96
N THR A 316 -16.27 10.23 -16.62
CA THR A 316 -15.07 9.72 -15.94
C THR A 316 -13.80 10.07 -16.71
N ARG A 317 -12.82 10.60 -16.00
CA ARG A 317 -11.51 10.92 -16.57
C ARG A 317 -10.58 9.71 -16.47
N TRP A 318 -10.32 9.09 -17.61
CA TRP A 318 -9.38 7.98 -17.74
C TRP A 318 -7.95 8.45 -17.98
N LEU A 319 -7.00 7.79 -17.32
CA LEU A 319 -5.57 7.97 -17.47
C LEU A 319 -4.98 6.72 -18.12
N TYR A 320 -4.09 6.90 -19.09
CA TYR A 320 -3.55 5.81 -19.91
C TYR A 320 -2.04 5.74 -19.77
N GLY A 321 -1.50 4.53 -19.69
CA GLY A 321 -0.05 4.30 -19.59
C GLY A 321 0.34 2.86 -19.94
N LEU A 322 1.65 2.60 -19.98
CA LEU A 322 2.19 1.25 -20.08
C LEU A 322 2.77 0.86 -18.73
N ILE A 323 2.55 -0.39 -18.30
CA ILE A 323 3.16 -0.97 -17.11
C ILE A 323 3.96 -2.24 -17.44
N PRO A 324 5.01 -2.56 -16.67
CA PRO A 324 5.66 -3.87 -16.77
C PRO A 324 4.64 -4.98 -16.53
N SER A 325 4.75 -6.04 -17.32
CA SER A 325 4.03 -7.28 -17.12
C SER A 325 5.04 -8.41 -16.97
N SER A 326 4.55 -9.57 -16.55
CA SER A 326 5.30 -10.81 -16.63
C SER A 326 4.45 -11.94 -17.21
N HIS A 327 5.06 -13.09 -17.48
CA HIS A 327 4.30 -14.27 -17.89
C HIS A 327 3.40 -14.74 -16.74
N SER A 328 3.91 -14.77 -15.51
CA SER A 328 3.13 -15.16 -14.34
C SER A 328 1.97 -14.20 -14.04
N ALA A 329 2.15 -12.89 -14.24
CA ALA A 329 1.05 -11.92 -14.11
C ALA A 329 -0.08 -12.17 -15.13
N ILE A 330 0.29 -12.47 -16.38
CA ILE A 330 -0.67 -12.82 -17.44
C ILE A 330 -1.41 -14.11 -17.10
N GLU A 331 -0.69 -15.12 -16.61
CA GLU A 331 -1.28 -16.40 -16.20
C GLU A 331 -2.30 -16.22 -15.08
N ALA A 332 -1.96 -15.43 -14.05
CA ALA A 332 -2.87 -15.10 -12.96
C ALA A 332 -4.09 -14.32 -13.46
N GLN A 333 -3.90 -13.30 -14.31
CA GLN A 333 -4.97 -12.44 -14.82
C GLN A 333 -6.06 -13.22 -15.58
N PHE A 334 -5.68 -14.26 -16.33
CA PHE A 334 -6.59 -15.05 -17.16
C PHE A 334 -6.85 -16.46 -16.63
N GLY A 335 -6.40 -16.79 -15.41
CA GLY A 335 -6.59 -18.10 -14.80
C GLY A 335 -5.96 -19.25 -15.62
N LEU A 336 -4.82 -19.00 -16.26
CA LEU A 336 -4.05 -19.99 -17.00
C LEU A 336 -3.19 -20.82 -16.06
N ALA A 337 -2.80 -22.02 -16.48
CA ALA A 337 -1.85 -22.82 -15.73
C ALA A 337 -0.47 -22.14 -15.68
N GLN A 338 0.21 -22.28 -14.54
CA GLN A 338 1.52 -21.68 -14.32
C GLN A 338 2.54 -22.18 -15.35
N GLY A 339 3.31 -21.25 -15.91
CA GLY A 339 4.27 -21.48 -16.98
C GLY A 339 3.69 -21.66 -18.38
N SER A 340 2.37 -21.66 -18.56
CA SER A 340 1.74 -21.80 -19.89
C SER A 340 2.15 -20.70 -20.87
N VAL A 341 2.31 -19.45 -20.42
CA VAL A 341 2.73 -18.33 -21.27
C VAL A 341 4.23 -18.45 -21.62
N SER A 342 5.04 -18.94 -20.69
CA SER A 342 6.45 -19.26 -20.94
C SER A 342 6.63 -20.39 -21.96
N ILE A 343 5.82 -21.45 -21.84
CA ILE A 343 5.78 -22.56 -22.79
C ILE A 343 5.36 -22.05 -24.17
N ALA A 344 4.29 -21.24 -24.24
CA ALA A 344 3.85 -20.63 -25.50
C ALA A 344 4.97 -19.79 -26.14
N ALA A 345 5.67 -18.96 -25.37
CA ALA A 345 6.79 -18.17 -25.87
C ALA A 345 7.97 -19.04 -26.38
N ALA A 346 8.24 -20.18 -25.75
CA ALA A 346 9.25 -21.14 -26.21
C ALA A 346 8.81 -21.86 -27.49
N THR A 347 7.57 -22.34 -27.56
CA THR A 347 6.96 -22.95 -28.75
C THR A 347 7.01 -22.00 -29.94
N TRP A 348 6.64 -20.74 -29.74
CA TRP A 348 6.76 -19.67 -30.72
C TRP A 348 8.20 -19.54 -31.25
N ALA A 349 9.19 -19.42 -30.36
CA ALA A 349 10.59 -19.26 -30.74
C ALA A 349 11.10 -20.44 -31.60
N LYS A 350 10.80 -21.68 -31.18
CA LYS A 350 11.16 -22.90 -31.92
C LYS A 350 10.49 -22.95 -33.30
N ALA A 351 9.19 -22.64 -33.36
CA ALA A 351 8.43 -22.68 -34.60
C ALA A 351 8.90 -21.62 -35.61
N VAL A 352 9.26 -20.43 -35.13
CA VAL A 352 9.88 -19.37 -35.96
C VAL A 352 11.21 -19.84 -36.54
N GLU A 353 12.07 -20.43 -35.71
CA GLU A 353 13.38 -20.95 -36.14
C GLU A 353 13.24 -22.07 -37.17
N ARG A 354 12.42 -23.08 -36.85
CA ARG A 354 12.13 -24.22 -37.73
C ARG A 354 11.51 -23.81 -39.05
N GLY A 355 10.56 -22.88 -39.02
CA GLY A 355 9.82 -22.41 -40.20
C GLY A 355 10.55 -21.37 -41.04
N GLY A 356 11.69 -20.84 -40.58
CA GLY A 356 12.40 -19.75 -41.25
C GLY A 356 11.57 -18.46 -41.38
N LEU A 357 10.49 -18.34 -40.60
CA LEU A 357 9.61 -17.18 -40.61
C LEU A 357 10.32 -15.97 -39.99
N LYS A 358 9.98 -14.78 -40.47
CA LYS A 358 10.48 -13.54 -39.88
C LYS A 358 9.35 -12.89 -39.09
N PRO A 359 9.39 -12.88 -37.75
CA PRO A 359 8.46 -12.11 -36.94
C PRO A 359 8.48 -10.62 -37.30
N TYR A 360 7.35 -9.95 -37.09
CA TYR A 360 7.29 -8.50 -37.03
C TYR A 360 7.72 -8.05 -35.64
N ARG A 361 8.54 -6.99 -35.60
CA ARG A 361 9.02 -6.33 -34.39
C ARG A 361 9.14 -4.85 -34.67
N LEU A 362 8.77 -4.02 -33.70
CA LEU A 362 8.82 -2.57 -33.82
C LEU A 362 10.26 -2.07 -34.01
N GLU A 363 10.47 -1.15 -34.95
CA GLU A 363 11.76 -0.53 -35.22
C GLU A 363 12.23 0.25 -33.98
N GLY A 364 13.46 -0.02 -33.53
CA GLY A 364 14.03 0.56 -32.31
C GLY A 364 13.70 -0.16 -31.00
N GLN A 365 12.87 -1.22 -31.03
CA GLN A 365 12.45 -1.91 -29.81
C GLN A 365 13.61 -2.60 -29.06
N LYS A 366 13.73 -2.29 -27.76
CA LYS A 366 14.77 -2.83 -26.87
C LYS A 366 14.64 -4.36 -26.77
N GLY A 367 15.76 -5.06 -27.00
CA GLY A 367 15.82 -6.53 -26.99
C GLY A 367 15.83 -7.20 -28.37
N GLY A 368 15.59 -6.43 -29.45
CA GLY A 368 15.81 -6.89 -30.82
C GLY A 368 17.27 -6.72 -31.27
N ARG A 369 17.83 -7.67 -32.02
CA ARG A 369 19.09 -7.45 -32.75
C ARG A 369 18.86 -6.33 -33.77
N THR A 370 19.52 -5.19 -33.58
CA THR A 370 19.57 -4.11 -34.58
C THR A 370 20.13 -4.66 -35.88
N ARG A 371 19.36 -4.55 -36.96
CA ARG A 371 19.87 -4.79 -38.31
C ARG A 371 19.81 -3.49 -39.08
N SER A 372 20.96 -3.13 -39.67
CA SER A 372 21.08 -2.08 -40.66
C SER A 372 20.08 -2.32 -41.78
N ARG A 373 19.36 -1.25 -42.14
CA ARG A 373 18.38 -1.17 -43.22
C ARG A 373 19.00 -1.61 -44.55
N ALA A 374 18.97 -2.91 -44.85
CA ALA A 374 19.15 -3.36 -46.22
C ALA A 374 17.88 -2.96 -46.97
N LYS A 375 18.01 -2.01 -47.91
CA LYS A 375 16.97 -1.60 -48.86
C LYS A 375 16.58 -2.82 -49.70
N ALA A 376 15.73 -3.70 -49.17
CA ALA A 376 15.03 -4.68 -49.96
C ALA A 376 14.02 -3.91 -50.80
N LYS A 377 14.25 -3.85 -52.11
CA LYS A 377 13.23 -3.41 -53.07
C LYS A 377 11.95 -4.19 -52.75
N ALA A 378 10.88 -3.50 -52.37
CA ALA A 378 9.58 -4.11 -52.25
C ALA A 378 9.26 -4.76 -53.59
N ALA A 379 9.18 -6.09 -53.62
CA ALA A 379 8.60 -6.78 -54.75
C ALA A 379 7.15 -6.30 -54.86
N PRO A 380 6.66 -5.94 -56.06
CA PRO A 380 5.26 -5.58 -56.22
C PRO A 380 4.43 -6.78 -55.80
N ALA A 381 3.61 -6.61 -54.75
CA ALA A 381 2.56 -7.56 -54.46
C ALA A 381 1.58 -7.48 -55.64
N SER A 382 1.54 -8.54 -56.45
CA SER A 382 0.41 -8.68 -57.37
C SER A 382 -0.86 -8.70 -56.53
N PRO A 383 -1.92 -7.97 -56.92
CA PRO A 383 -3.24 -8.17 -56.35
C PRO A 383 -3.71 -9.53 -56.82
N ALA A 384 -3.31 -10.59 -56.11
CA ALA A 384 -3.91 -11.90 -56.31
C ALA A 384 -5.37 -11.75 -55.89
N ALA A 385 -6.28 -11.74 -56.87
CA ALA A 385 -7.70 -11.85 -56.63
C ALA A 385 -7.94 -12.93 -55.57
N ARG A 386 -8.85 -12.69 -54.62
CA ARG A 386 -9.24 -13.70 -53.62
C ARG A 386 -9.75 -14.91 -54.39
N GLU A 387 -8.94 -15.97 -54.46
CA GLU A 387 -9.43 -17.26 -54.94
C GLU A 387 -10.61 -17.65 -54.05
N PRO A 388 -11.68 -18.22 -54.61
CA PRO A 388 -12.81 -18.65 -53.79
C PRO A 388 -12.29 -19.60 -52.71
N ALA A 389 -12.66 -19.34 -51.46
CA ALA A 389 -12.22 -20.15 -50.32
C ALA A 389 -12.59 -21.61 -50.57
N ALA A 390 -11.58 -22.45 -50.73
CA ALA A 390 -11.75 -23.88 -50.93
C ALA A 390 -11.90 -24.58 -49.57
N ASP A 391 -12.61 -25.71 -49.56
CA ASP A 391 -12.73 -26.56 -48.38
C ASP A 391 -11.37 -27.20 -48.05
N ARG A 392 -10.71 -26.68 -47.01
CA ARG A 392 -9.49 -27.27 -46.41
C ARG A 392 -9.83 -28.04 -45.14
N LEU A 393 -10.90 -27.62 -44.47
CA LEU A 393 -11.36 -28.15 -43.20
C LEU A 393 -11.71 -29.64 -43.27
N SER A 394 -12.40 -30.09 -44.32
CA SER A 394 -12.76 -31.50 -44.48
C SER A 394 -11.54 -32.43 -44.47
N GLY A 395 -10.50 -32.07 -45.22
CA GLY A 395 -9.26 -32.85 -45.27
C GLY A 395 -8.48 -32.80 -43.96
N PHE A 396 -8.47 -31.63 -43.31
CA PHE A 396 -7.85 -31.44 -42.00
C PHE A 396 -8.51 -32.29 -40.91
N LEU A 397 -9.84 -32.34 -40.86
CA LEU A 397 -10.58 -33.14 -39.88
C LEU A 397 -10.53 -34.65 -40.14
N ALA A 398 -10.34 -35.07 -41.39
CA ALA A 398 -10.30 -36.48 -41.77
C ALA A 398 -8.99 -37.18 -41.39
N THR A 399 -7.94 -36.43 -41.06
CA THR A 399 -6.60 -36.97 -40.77
C THR A 399 -6.21 -36.66 -39.34
N PRO A 400 -5.73 -37.64 -38.55
CA PRO A 400 -5.13 -37.36 -37.26
C PRO A 400 -3.97 -36.34 -37.42
N PRO A 401 -3.84 -35.36 -36.53
CA PRO A 401 -2.76 -34.37 -36.64
C PRO A 401 -1.38 -35.04 -36.53
N GLU A 402 -0.44 -34.62 -37.37
CA GLU A 402 0.97 -34.97 -37.21
C GLU A 402 1.52 -34.19 -36.01
N LEU A 403 1.68 -34.86 -34.88
CA LEU A 403 2.28 -34.28 -33.69
C LEU A 403 3.81 -34.31 -33.81
N ASP A 404 4.45 -33.25 -33.31
CA ASP A 404 5.91 -33.19 -33.24
C ASP A 404 6.48 -34.37 -32.44
N GLY A 405 7.58 -34.95 -32.92
CA GLY A 405 8.30 -36.02 -32.23
C GLY A 405 8.88 -35.57 -30.87
N LEU A 406 9.41 -36.54 -30.11
CA LEU A 406 10.08 -36.28 -28.84
C LEU A 406 11.35 -35.43 -29.06
N ASP A 407 11.39 -34.24 -28.46
CA ASP A 407 12.61 -33.43 -28.32
C ASP A 407 13.43 -33.96 -27.12
N GLU A 408 14.25 -34.98 -27.37
CA GLU A 408 15.05 -35.62 -26.31
C GLU A 408 16.03 -34.66 -25.65
N ASP A 409 16.57 -33.69 -26.40
CA ASP A 409 17.56 -32.74 -25.89
C ASP A 409 16.90 -31.72 -24.94
N GLU A 410 15.70 -31.24 -25.26
CA GLU A 410 14.91 -30.41 -24.34
C GLU A 410 14.57 -31.15 -23.05
N LEU A 411 14.00 -32.35 -23.16
CA LEU A 411 13.62 -33.14 -21.98
C LEU A 411 14.84 -33.46 -21.12
N ARG A 412 15.98 -33.80 -21.73
CA ARG A 412 17.25 -34.02 -21.03
C ARG A 412 17.73 -32.75 -20.33
N GLY A 413 17.59 -31.59 -20.98
CA GLY A 413 17.87 -30.28 -20.38
C GLY A 413 17.06 -30.06 -19.11
N TRP A 414 15.73 -30.23 -19.19
CA TRP A 414 14.83 -30.10 -18.04
C TRP A 414 15.22 -31.06 -16.90
N CYS A 415 15.52 -32.32 -17.21
CA CYS A 415 15.90 -33.33 -16.22
C CYS A 415 17.21 -32.96 -15.48
N VAL A 416 18.20 -32.41 -16.19
CA VAL A 416 19.45 -31.94 -15.57
C VAL A 416 19.20 -30.73 -14.69
N ASP A 417 18.40 -29.79 -15.18
CA ASP A 417 18.18 -28.52 -14.49
C ASP A 417 17.26 -28.65 -13.26
N ILE A 418 16.26 -29.53 -13.28
CA ILE A 418 15.44 -29.80 -12.09
C ILE A 418 16.28 -30.43 -10.98
N VAL A 419 17.20 -31.35 -11.30
CA VAL A 419 18.10 -31.94 -10.31
C VAL A 419 19.06 -30.89 -9.74
N ARG A 420 19.60 -30.00 -10.57
CA ARG A 420 20.42 -28.87 -10.10
C ARG A 420 19.63 -27.94 -9.19
N LEU A 421 18.39 -27.63 -9.55
CA LEU A 421 17.51 -26.76 -8.78
C LEU A 421 17.10 -27.42 -7.46
N ALA A 422 16.79 -28.71 -7.46
CA ALA A 422 16.50 -29.51 -6.28
C ALA A 422 17.69 -29.52 -5.30
N ARG A 423 18.93 -29.73 -5.78
CA ARG A 423 20.14 -29.65 -4.92
C ARG A 423 20.30 -28.30 -4.26
N ARG A 424 20.09 -27.20 -5.01
CA ARG A 424 20.17 -25.83 -4.47
C ARG A 424 19.12 -25.58 -3.38
N ASN A 425 17.99 -26.27 -3.45
CA ASN A 425 16.90 -26.20 -2.48
C ASN A 425 16.92 -27.36 -1.45
N GLY A 426 18.09 -27.96 -1.22
CA GLY A 426 18.30 -28.89 -0.09
C GLY A 426 17.80 -30.32 -0.31
N TYR A 427 17.53 -30.73 -1.55
CA TYR A 427 17.29 -32.14 -1.90
C TYR A 427 18.59 -32.90 -2.15
N LEU A 428 18.63 -34.17 -1.74
CA LEU A 428 19.68 -35.13 -2.12
C LEU A 428 19.41 -35.70 -3.51
N ALA A 429 19.41 -34.85 -4.53
CA ALA A 429 19.18 -35.23 -5.92
C ALA A 429 20.51 -35.47 -6.67
N SER A 430 20.55 -36.51 -7.51
CA SER A 430 21.72 -37.01 -8.21
C SER A 430 21.46 -37.14 -9.72
N THR A 431 22.49 -37.47 -10.50
CA THR A 431 22.30 -37.76 -11.94
C THR A 431 21.39 -38.98 -12.17
N ALA A 432 21.34 -39.93 -11.23
CA ALA A 432 20.42 -41.06 -11.32
C ALA A 432 18.95 -40.61 -11.28
N ASP A 433 18.65 -39.59 -10.47
CA ASP A 433 17.30 -39.02 -10.42
C ASP A 433 16.96 -38.31 -11.75
N ALA A 434 17.91 -37.65 -12.40
CA ALA A 434 17.67 -37.04 -13.72
C ALA A 434 17.33 -38.10 -14.79
N ILE A 435 18.02 -39.26 -14.78
CA ILE A 435 17.72 -40.39 -15.67
C ILE A 435 16.34 -40.96 -15.35
N ALA A 436 16.02 -41.15 -14.07
CA ALA A 436 14.72 -41.65 -13.64
C ALA A 436 13.57 -40.71 -14.06
N VAL A 437 13.74 -39.40 -13.91
CA VAL A 437 12.76 -38.39 -14.36
C VAL A 437 12.58 -38.45 -15.87
N PHE A 438 13.67 -38.56 -16.64
CA PHE A 438 13.61 -38.67 -18.10
C PHE A 438 12.80 -39.89 -18.55
N GLU A 439 13.15 -41.08 -18.05
CA GLU A 439 12.45 -42.33 -18.39
C GLU A 439 11.00 -42.31 -17.91
N THR A 440 10.75 -41.82 -16.71
CA THR A 440 9.41 -41.75 -16.11
C THR A 440 8.53 -40.77 -16.86
N SER A 441 9.07 -39.64 -17.36
CA SER A 441 8.32 -38.71 -18.21
C SER A 441 7.80 -39.39 -19.47
N ILE A 442 8.66 -40.18 -20.14
CA ILE A 442 8.30 -40.94 -21.34
C ILE A 442 7.26 -42.03 -21.03
N LEU A 443 7.43 -42.74 -19.92
CA LEU A 443 6.48 -43.78 -19.49
C LEU A 443 5.10 -43.18 -19.16
N LEU A 444 5.05 -42.06 -18.44
CA LEU A 444 3.80 -41.37 -18.11
C LEU A 444 3.08 -40.87 -19.36
N ALA A 445 3.82 -40.29 -20.31
CA ALA A 445 3.28 -39.90 -21.60
C ALA A 445 2.67 -41.11 -22.34
N GLY A 446 3.39 -42.23 -22.38
CA GLY A 446 2.93 -43.47 -23.00
C GLY A 446 1.66 -44.04 -22.34
N LEU A 447 1.59 -44.05 -21.01
CA LEU A 447 0.39 -44.47 -20.25
C LEU A 447 -0.83 -43.58 -20.55
N ARG A 448 -0.58 -42.29 -20.82
CA ARG A 448 -1.60 -41.33 -21.23
C ARG A 448 -1.92 -41.41 -22.72
N GLY A 449 -1.25 -42.27 -23.49
CA GLY A 449 -1.48 -42.45 -24.92
C GLY A 449 -0.89 -41.34 -25.77
N ARG A 450 0.18 -40.70 -25.29
CA ARG A 450 0.87 -39.60 -25.96
C ARG A 450 2.20 -40.05 -26.55
N ALA A 451 2.57 -39.47 -27.69
CA ALA A 451 3.83 -39.76 -28.37
C ALA A 451 5.05 -39.10 -27.70
N ARG A 452 4.83 -38.04 -26.90
CA ARG A 452 5.85 -37.28 -26.19
C ARG A 452 5.35 -36.77 -24.83
N PRO A 453 6.23 -36.57 -23.84
CA PRO A 453 5.87 -35.92 -22.58
C PRO A 453 5.48 -34.46 -22.76
N THR A 454 4.45 -34.03 -22.03
CA THR A 454 4.16 -32.62 -21.79
C THR A 454 4.99 -32.09 -20.61
N PRO A 455 5.08 -30.76 -20.42
CA PRO A 455 5.66 -30.19 -19.21
C PRO A 455 5.04 -30.74 -17.90
N TYR A 456 3.78 -31.15 -17.95
CA TYR A 456 3.07 -31.75 -16.81
C TYR A 456 3.41 -33.23 -16.60
N ASP A 457 3.67 -34.01 -17.65
CA ASP A 457 4.27 -35.35 -17.53
C ASP A 457 5.64 -35.26 -16.85
N PHE A 458 6.44 -34.27 -17.27
CA PHE A 458 7.74 -34.02 -16.67
C PHE A 458 7.64 -33.61 -15.20
N GLN A 459 6.70 -32.71 -14.86
CA GLN A 459 6.46 -32.32 -13.45
C GLN A 459 6.07 -33.53 -12.60
N ASP A 460 5.18 -34.39 -13.10
CA ASP A 460 4.77 -35.62 -12.41
C ASP A 460 5.93 -36.59 -12.21
N ALA A 461 6.76 -36.77 -13.25
CA ALA A 461 7.96 -37.58 -13.16
C ALA A 461 8.95 -37.02 -12.14
N ALA A 462 9.18 -35.70 -12.15
CA ALA A 462 10.06 -35.02 -11.21
C ALA A 462 9.59 -35.19 -9.76
N VAL A 463 8.31 -34.94 -9.48
CA VAL A 463 7.73 -35.16 -8.15
C VAL A 463 7.88 -36.63 -7.75
N THR A 464 7.53 -37.56 -8.63
CA THR A 464 7.61 -39.00 -8.35
C THR A 464 9.03 -39.47 -8.05
N CYS A 465 10.04 -38.97 -8.77
CA CYS A 465 11.42 -39.44 -8.62
C CYS A 465 12.20 -38.72 -7.52
N ILE A 466 11.91 -37.43 -7.27
CA ILE A 466 12.72 -36.58 -6.39
C ILE A 466 12.04 -36.37 -5.01
N GLU A 467 10.71 -36.26 -4.97
CA GLU A 467 9.96 -36.01 -3.73
C GLU A 467 9.76 -37.32 -2.96
N LYS A 468 10.67 -37.62 -2.03
CA LYS A 468 10.64 -38.85 -1.22
C LYS A 468 9.82 -38.71 0.06
N ASP A 469 9.90 -37.54 0.70
CA ASP A 469 9.20 -37.19 1.94
C ASP A 469 8.71 -35.74 1.88
N VAL A 470 7.40 -35.52 2.00
CA VAL A 470 6.81 -34.18 2.00
C VAL A 470 7.13 -33.46 3.32
N VAL A 471 7.81 -32.32 3.23
CA VAL A 471 8.02 -31.41 4.36
C VAL A 471 7.32 -30.08 4.05
N PRO A 472 6.13 -29.82 4.62
CA PRO A 472 5.39 -28.59 4.36
C PRO A 472 6.24 -27.34 4.58
N GLY A 473 6.21 -26.40 3.62
CA GLY A 473 6.89 -25.10 3.70
C GLY A 473 8.41 -25.12 3.51
N ARG A 474 9.06 -26.27 3.22
CA ARG A 474 10.52 -26.32 2.99
C ARG A 474 10.96 -27.05 1.73
N ARG A 475 10.18 -28.02 1.25
CA ARG A 475 10.53 -28.88 0.13
C ARG A 475 9.29 -29.07 -0.73
N ASP A 476 9.34 -28.53 -1.94
CA ASP A 476 8.31 -28.75 -2.95
C ASP A 476 8.91 -28.85 -4.36
N VAL A 477 9.09 -30.09 -4.88
CA VAL A 477 9.57 -30.32 -6.24
C VAL A 477 8.59 -29.77 -7.29
N ARG A 478 7.27 -29.75 -7.01
CA ARG A 478 6.28 -29.20 -7.95
C ARG A 478 6.57 -27.72 -8.19
N ARG A 479 6.81 -26.96 -7.12
CA ARG A 479 7.24 -25.57 -7.17
C ARG A 479 8.55 -25.38 -7.92
N LEU A 480 9.53 -26.27 -7.72
CA LEU A 480 10.78 -26.21 -8.48
C LEU A 480 10.58 -26.45 -9.98
N CYS A 481 9.68 -27.35 -10.35
CA CYS A 481 9.28 -27.55 -11.74
C CYS A 481 8.59 -26.33 -12.32
N GLU A 482 7.72 -25.67 -11.55
CA GLU A 482 7.07 -24.41 -11.96
C GLU A 482 8.10 -23.30 -12.18
N ILE A 483 9.09 -23.15 -11.31
CA ILE A 483 10.20 -22.20 -11.50
C ILE A 483 11.01 -22.55 -12.76
N LEU A 484 11.29 -23.83 -12.99
CA LEU A 484 12.08 -24.30 -14.12
C LEU A 484 11.37 -24.10 -15.46
N LEU A 485 10.12 -24.56 -15.57
CA LEU A 485 9.32 -24.53 -16.78
C LEU A 485 8.73 -23.14 -17.02
N GLY A 486 8.41 -22.45 -15.94
CA GLY A 486 7.73 -21.15 -15.95
C GLY A 486 8.67 -19.96 -16.08
N GLY A 487 9.94 -20.05 -15.67
CA GLY A 487 10.98 -19.00 -15.77
C GLY A 487 10.45 -17.61 -16.15
N ASP A 488 9.96 -16.86 -15.15
CA ASP A 488 9.12 -15.69 -15.42
C ASP A 488 9.88 -14.61 -16.20
N ARG A 489 9.34 -14.25 -17.37
CA ARG A 489 9.89 -13.17 -18.19
C ARG A 489 9.16 -11.90 -17.89
N ILE A 490 9.88 -10.98 -17.25
CA ILE A 490 9.35 -9.67 -16.91
C ILE A 490 9.79 -8.67 -17.95
N GLY A 491 8.83 -7.96 -18.53
CA GLY A 491 9.12 -6.86 -19.43
C GLY A 491 9.51 -5.59 -18.70
N GLN A 492 9.72 -4.53 -19.47
CA GLN A 492 10.19 -3.26 -18.97
C GLN A 492 9.60 -2.12 -19.80
N VAL A 493 9.14 -1.08 -19.13
CA VAL A 493 8.76 0.18 -19.76
C VAL A 493 10.01 1.04 -19.86
N GLY A 494 10.38 1.43 -21.08
CA GLY A 494 11.51 2.32 -21.30
C GLY A 494 11.20 3.75 -20.93
N TYR A 495 12.27 4.52 -20.70
CA TYR A 495 12.21 5.90 -20.22
C TYR A 495 11.22 6.79 -21.00
N ASP A 496 11.24 6.74 -22.33
CA ASP A 496 10.39 7.59 -23.17
C ASP A 496 8.89 7.30 -23.00
N ALA A 497 8.54 6.04 -22.70
CA ALA A 497 7.16 5.61 -22.44
C ALA A 497 6.71 5.80 -20.98
N LEU A 498 7.59 6.27 -20.08
CA LEU A 498 7.22 6.53 -18.69
C LEU A 498 6.38 7.81 -18.57
N PRO A 499 5.43 7.88 -17.62
CA PRO A 499 4.76 9.13 -17.29
C PRO A 499 5.77 10.24 -16.88
N PRO A 500 5.43 11.53 -17.05
CA PRO A 500 6.31 12.65 -16.68
C PRO A 500 6.86 12.57 -15.26
N LEU A 501 6.02 12.21 -14.27
CA LEU A 501 6.45 12.05 -12.88
C LEU A 501 7.49 10.94 -12.71
N ALA A 502 7.30 9.79 -13.37
CA ALA A 502 8.24 8.68 -13.31
C ALA A 502 9.59 9.03 -13.97
N ARG A 503 9.58 9.83 -15.06
CA ARG A 503 10.79 10.40 -15.65
C ARG A 503 11.49 11.37 -14.70
N ASP A 504 10.75 12.29 -14.07
CA ASP A 504 11.30 13.23 -13.07
C ASP A 504 12.00 12.48 -11.92
N VAL A 505 11.41 11.38 -11.44
CA VAL A 505 12.03 10.52 -10.42
C VAL A 505 13.36 9.95 -10.92
N TYR A 506 13.41 9.45 -12.16
CA TYR A 506 14.62 8.84 -12.71
C TYR A 506 15.72 9.90 -12.91
N ASP A 507 15.37 11.05 -13.47
CA ASP A 507 16.30 12.16 -13.72
C ASP A 507 16.90 12.70 -12.42
N ARG A 508 16.07 12.84 -11.37
CA ARG A 508 16.53 13.35 -10.06
C ARG A 508 17.38 12.34 -9.30
N LEU A 509 17.29 11.05 -9.61
CA LEU A 509 18.13 10.00 -9.00
C LEU A 509 19.39 9.69 -9.82
N GLU A 510 19.53 10.24 -11.03
CA GLU A 510 20.72 10.06 -11.89
C GLU A 510 22.04 10.34 -11.16
N PRO A 511 22.17 11.38 -10.31
CA PRO A 511 23.42 11.66 -9.61
C PRO A 511 23.90 10.53 -8.68
N LEU A 512 23.00 9.62 -8.27
CA LEU A 512 23.37 8.46 -7.44
C LEU A 512 24.12 7.37 -8.23
N GLY A 513 24.18 7.49 -9.56
CA GLY A 513 24.82 6.49 -10.43
C GLY A 513 24.11 5.13 -10.42
N ILE A 514 22.85 5.09 -9.98
CA ILE A 514 22.03 3.87 -10.01
C ILE A 514 21.43 3.68 -11.40
N ASP A 515 21.26 2.43 -11.82
CA ASP A 515 20.46 2.11 -12.99
C ASP A 515 19.00 1.92 -12.53
N PRO A 516 18.08 2.87 -12.78
CA PRO A 516 16.70 2.76 -12.31
C PRO A 516 15.94 1.62 -13.01
N GLY A 517 16.44 1.12 -14.14
CA GLY A 517 15.89 -0.05 -14.84
C GLY A 517 16.35 -1.39 -14.25
N ARG A 518 17.37 -1.39 -13.38
CA ARG A 518 17.91 -2.60 -12.78
C ARG A 518 16.99 -3.13 -11.68
N ARG A 519 16.54 -4.38 -11.83
CA ARG A 519 15.62 -5.05 -10.89
C ARG A 519 16.28 -5.53 -9.60
N THR A 520 17.60 -5.75 -9.61
CA THR A 520 18.33 -6.14 -8.39
C THR A 520 18.42 -4.96 -7.44
N GLN A 521 18.37 -5.25 -6.14
CA GLN A 521 18.60 -4.24 -5.10
C GLN A 521 19.96 -3.56 -5.31
N GLN A 522 19.96 -2.23 -5.27
CA GLN A 522 21.14 -1.39 -5.39
C GLN A 522 21.37 -0.66 -4.08
N ARG A 523 22.58 -0.78 -3.52
CA ARG A 523 22.94 -0.11 -2.29
C ARG A 523 23.58 1.23 -2.59
N VAL A 524 23.09 2.28 -1.94
CA VAL A 524 23.60 3.64 -2.07
C VAL A 524 24.04 4.15 -0.69
N LEU A 525 25.18 4.83 -0.66
CA LEU A 525 25.68 5.54 0.51
C LEU A 525 25.72 7.02 0.17
N LEU A 526 25.18 7.85 1.06
CA LEU A 526 25.17 9.30 0.92
C LEU A 526 25.94 9.92 2.08
N ASP A 527 26.97 10.69 1.77
CA ASP A 527 27.61 11.60 2.73
C ASP A 527 27.24 13.04 2.36
N LEU A 528 26.21 13.56 3.03
CA LEU A 528 25.65 14.87 2.71
C LEU A 528 26.53 16.04 3.16
N THR A 529 27.62 15.76 3.89
CA THR A 529 28.64 16.76 4.25
C THR A 529 29.73 16.82 3.20
N ALA A 530 30.16 15.67 2.69
CA ALA A 530 31.15 15.59 1.62
C ALA A 530 30.58 16.03 0.27
N ASP A 531 29.35 15.62 -0.04
CA ASP A 531 28.69 15.80 -1.34
C ASP A 531 27.32 16.52 -1.19
N PRO A 532 27.30 17.84 -0.91
CA PRO A 532 26.06 18.60 -0.68
C PRO A 532 25.08 18.60 -1.86
N GLU A 533 25.55 18.38 -3.09
CA GLU A 533 24.72 18.26 -4.29
C GLU A 533 23.78 17.04 -4.26
N LEU A 534 24.01 16.07 -3.38
CA LEU A 534 23.15 14.88 -3.23
C LEU A 534 21.95 15.10 -2.30
N VAL A 535 21.84 16.27 -1.65
CA VAL A 535 20.70 16.62 -0.78
C VAL A 535 19.34 16.49 -1.50
N PRO A 536 19.14 16.94 -2.75
CA PRO A 536 17.89 16.72 -3.48
C PRO A 536 17.56 15.25 -3.71
N CYS A 537 18.58 14.38 -3.85
CA CYS A 537 18.39 12.94 -3.98
C CYS A 537 17.89 12.35 -2.64
N SER A 538 18.53 12.70 -1.52
CA SER A 538 18.06 12.31 -0.18
C SER A 538 16.61 12.75 0.04
N ASP A 539 16.27 13.99 -0.27
CA ASP A 539 14.90 14.52 -0.18
C ASP A 539 13.89 13.69 -0.98
N LEU A 540 14.24 13.33 -2.21
CA LEU A 540 13.40 12.49 -3.04
C LEU A 540 13.26 11.07 -2.46
N LEU A 541 14.34 10.44 -1.99
CA LEU A 541 14.29 9.09 -1.40
C LEU A 541 13.38 9.03 -0.17
N TRP A 542 13.41 10.05 0.69
CA TRP A 542 12.51 10.13 1.84
C TRP A 542 11.03 10.30 1.44
N ARG A 543 10.74 11.05 0.37
CA ARG A 543 9.37 11.16 -0.19
C ARG A 543 8.92 9.85 -0.82
N LEU A 544 9.78 9.20 -1.61
CA LEU A 544 9.49 7.91 -2.23
C LEU A 544 9.29 6.81 -1.20
N ARG A 545 10.07 6.80 -0.11
CA ARG A 545 9.86 5.90 1.04
C ARG A 545 8.44 6.02 1.63
N TYR A 546 7.87 7.23 1.63
CA TYR A 546 6.52 7.44 2.13
C TYR A 546 5.46 6.97 1.12
N LEU A 547 5.72 7.11 -0.18
CA LEU A 547 4.74 6.88 -1.24
C LEU A 547 4.72 5.45 -1.80
N LEU A 548 5.86 4.78 -1.80
CA LEU A 548 6.06 3.47 -2.41
C LEU A 548 5.91 2.32 -1.39
N PRO A 549 5.66 1.07 -1.86
CA PRO A 549 5.61 -0.11 -1.00
C PRO A 549 6.89 -0.34 -0.19
N GLU A 550 6.74 -1.08 0.90
CA GLU A 550 7.89 -1.51 1.72
C GLU A 550 8.89 -2.29 0.86
N GLY A 551 10.18 -1.98 1.00
CA GLY A 551 11.25 -2.61 0.21
C GLY A 551 11.66 -1.85 -1.06
N ALA A 552 10.82 -0.95 -1.61
CA ALA A 552 11.17 -0.17 -2.79
C ALA A 552 12.31 0.84 -2.51
N VAL A 553 12.21 1.54 -1.39
CA VAL A 553 13.21 2.50 -0.89
C VAL A 553 13.38 2.30 0.60
N ARG A 554 14.38 1.51 0.99
CA ARG A 554 14.58 1.08 2.37
C ARG A 554 15.82 1.74 2.99
N PRO A 555 15.67 2.56 4.06
CA PRO A 555 16.81 3.09 4.78
C PRO A 555 17.44 2.00 5.66
N ILE A 556 18.75 1.84 5.56
CA ILE A 556 19.60 1.03 6.45
C ILE A 556 20.16 1.92 7.57
N MET A 557 20.58 3.13 7.21
CA MET A 557 21.15 4.13 8.11
C MET A 557 20.61 5.52 7.73
N GLY A 558 20.39 6.36 8.74
CA GLY A 558 19.83 7.70 8.59
C GLY A 558 18.42 7.79 9.16
N THR A 559 18.13 8.89 9.85
CA THR A 559 16.80 9.19 10.40
C THR A 559 16.38 10.58 9.98
N ARG A 560 15.15 10.71 9.48
CA ARG A 560 14.55 12.01 9.15
C ARG A 560 13.35 12.26 10.04
N ARG A 561 13.46 13.27 10.91
CA ARG A 561 12.45 13.68 11.89
C ARG A 561 12.40 15.21 11.94
N LEU A 562 11.39 15.76 12.60
CA LEU A 562 11.27 17.21 12.82
C LEU A 562 12.58 17.80 13.40
N GLY A 563 13.16 18.77 12.68
CA GLY A 563 14.40 19.44 13.09
C GLY A 563 15.68 18.63 12.92
N GLU A 564 15.59 17.34 12.57
CA GLU A 564 16.75 16.48 12.30
C GLU A 564 17.03 16.45 10.80
N ARG A 565 18.29 16.68 10.43
CA ARG A 565 18.79 16.43 9.07
C ARG A 565 19.83 15.30 9.12
N PRO A 566 19.68 14.26 8.29
CA PRO A 566 20.70 13.23 8.17
C PRO A 566 22.01 13.85 7.72
N ILE A 567 23.12 13.38 8.29
CA ILE A 567 24.48 13.74 7.86
C ILE A 567 25.00 12.67 6.90
N GLN A 568 24.75 11.41 7.24
CA GLN A 568 25.05 10.25 6.42
C GLN A 568 23.83 9.33 6.34
N GLU A 569 23.60 8.75 5.17
CA GLU A 569 22.52 7.83 4.91
C GLU A 569 23.01 6.60 4.15
N SER A 570 22.39 5.45 4.40
CA SER A 570 22.60 4.25 3.59
C SER A 570 21.24 3.66 3.22
N TRP A 571 21.09 3.32 1.95
CA TRP A 571 19.83 2.90 1.35
C TRP A 571 19.99 1.60 0.59
N ASP A 572 18.97 0.76 0.67
CA ASP A 572 18.73 -0.31 -0.29
C ASP A 572 17.57 0.13 -1.21
N LEU A 573 17.86 0.23 -2.51
CA LEU A 573 16.93 0.72 -3.53
C LEU A 573 16.53 -0.41 -4.50
N ALA A 574 15.24 -0.62 -4.68
CA ALA A 574 14.67 -1.60 -5.61
C ALA A 574 13.75 -0.96 -6.66
N ILE A 575 14.08 0.26 -7.10
CA ILE A 575 13.30 1.09 -8.03
C ILE A 575 12.85 0.33 -9.29
N GLY A 576 13.76 -0.40 -9.96
CA GLY A 576 13.43 -1.14 -11.18
C GLY A 576 12.51 -2.34 -10.95
N ARG A 577 12.49 -2.90 -9.74
CA ARG A 577 11.53 -3.94 -9.34
C ARG A 577 10.13 -3.35 -9.17
N HIS A 578 10.03 -2.18 -8.53
CA HIS A 578 8.77 -1.47 -8.24
C HIS A 578 8.45 -0.38 -9.27
N GLN A 579 8.84 -0.55 -10.54
CA GLN A 579 8.61 0.43 -11.61
C GLN A 579 7.11 0.73 -11.79
N ARG A 580 6.23 -0.27 -11.63
CA ARG A 580 4.76 -0.10 -11.65
C ARG A 580 4.31 0.95 -10.63
N SER A 581 4.72 0.81 -9.36
CA SER A 581 4.29 1.71 -8.30
C SER A 581 4.71 3.16 -8.56
N ILE A 582 5.84 3.38 -9.23
CA ILE A 582 6.31 4.72 -9.62
C ILE A 582 5.48 5.26 -10.80
N ILE A 583 5.16 4.42 -11.79
CA ILE A 583 4.28 4.78 -12.91
C ILE A 583 2.90 5.20 -12.38
N GLU A 584 2.36 4.46 -11.41
CA GLU A 584 1.04 4.73 -10.82
C GLU A 584 0.99 6.06 -10.06
N LEU A 585 2.10 6.53 -9.46
CA LEU A 585 2.15 7.88 -8.89
C LEU A 585 1.87 8.96 -9.95
N GLY A 586 2.28 8.72 -11.21
CA GLY A 586 2.00 9.61 -12.33
C GLY A 586 0.51 9.75 -12.68
N TYR A 587 -0.34 8.85 -12.19
CA TYR A 587 -1.78 8.97 -12.31
C TYR A 587 -2.41 9.84 -11.23
N GLU A 588 -1.74 10.02 -10.09
CA GLU A 588 -2.22 10.88 -9.00
C GLU A 588 -1.79 12.34 -9.19
N GLY A 589 -0.61 12.60 -9.78
CA GLY A 589 -0.10 13.95 -9.95
C GLY A 589 1.08 14.07 -10.92
N VAL A 590 1.53 15.29 -11.16
CA VAL A 590 2.65 15.56 -12.08
C VAL A 590 4.02 15.58 -11.40
N THR A 591 4.06 15.77 -10.07
CA THR A 591 5.29 15.67 -9.26
C THR A 591 5.07 14.84 -8.01
N VAL A 592 6.16 14.25 -7.48
CA VAL A 592 6.15 13.47 -6.23
C VAL A 592 5.64 14.30 -5.06
N GLU A 593 6.02 15.58 -5.01
CA GLU A 593 5.60 16.53 -3.98
C GLU A 593 4.09 16.78 -4.02
N GLN A 594 3.51 16.93 -5.21
CA GLN A 594 2.07 17.12 -5.38
C GLN A 594 1.29 15.88 -4.95
N VAL A 595 1.74 14.69 -5.33
CA VAL A 595 1.09 13.42 -4.92
C VAL A 595 1.11 13.28 -3.41
N LEU A 596 2.24 13.57 -2.77
CA LEU A 596 2.34 13.55 -1.31
C LEU A 596 1.41 14.58 -0.66
N GLU A 597 1.37 15.82 -1.14
CA GLU A 597 0.45 16.86 -0.67
C GLU A 597 -1.02 16.41 -0.76
N GLN A 598 -1.43 15.83 -1.89
CA GLN A 598 -2.79 15.33 -2.07
C GLN A 598 -3.13 14.15 -1.14
N ARG A 599 -2.20 13.20 -0.94
CA ARG A 599 -2.41 12.07 -0.03
C ARG A 599 -2.53 12.53 1.43
N LEU A 600 -1.71 13.51 1.84
CA LEU A 600 -1.82 14.13 3.17
C LEU A 600 -3.16 14.84 3.34
N ARG A 601 -3.61 15.62 2.34
CA ARG A 601 -4.96 16.23 2.37
C ARG A 601 -6.05 15.17 2.45
N ARG A 602 -6.04 14.16 1.59
CA ARG A 602 -7.10 13.13 1.61
C ARG A 602 -7.22 12.48 2.99
N LYS A 603 -6.09 12.12 3.60
CA LYS A 603 -6.04 11.47 4.91
C LYS A 603 -6.74 12.27 6.02
N VAL A 604 -6.60 13.60 6.05
CA VAL A 604 -7.13 14.44 7.14
C VAL A 604 -8.61 14.84 6.92
N TRP A 605 -9.12 14.70 5.70
CA TRP A 605 -10.52 14.97 5.36
C TRP A 605 -11.37 13.69 5.28
N GLU A 606 -10.79 12.53 5.59
CA GLU A 606 -11.56 11.30 5.75
C GLU A 606 -12.58 11.43 6.91
N PRO A 607 -13.77 10.80 6.82
CA PRO A 607 -14.82 10.95 7.84
C PRO A 607 -14.42 10.52 9.26
N ARG A 608 -13.40 9.65 9.38
CA ARG A 608 -12.88 9.13 10.65
C ARG A 608 -11.54 9.78 11.06
N ALA A 609 -11.08 10.80 10.34
CA ALA A 609 -9.83 11.46 10.64
C ALA A 609 -9.86 12.12 12.02
N THR A 610 -8.76 11.99 12.77
CA THR A 610 -8.63 12.47 14.14
C THR A 610 -7.71 13.70 14.21
N ALA A 611 -7.72 14.43 15.33
CA ALA A 611 -6.75 15.50 15.56
C ALA A 611 -5.30 14.95 15.56
N GLY A 612 -5.10 13.70 16.01
CA GLY A 612 -3.83 13.00 15.95
C GLY A 612 -3.35 12.76 14.51
N ASP A 613 -4.24 12.34 13.61
CA ASP A 613 -3.94 12.17 12.18
C ASP A 613 -3.59 13.48 11.50
N ALA A 614 -4.31 14.55 11.82
CA ALA A 614 -4.05 15.89 11.32
C ALA A 614 -2.67 16.40 11.76
N LEU A 615 -2.35 16.29 13.05
CA LEU A 615 -1.02 16.65 13.56
C LEU A 615 0.08 15.77 12.93
N ALA A 616 -0.17 14.48 12.69
CA ALA A 616 0.77 13.62 11.98
C ALA A 616 1.03 14.12 10.56
N ALA A 617 -0.02 14.50 9.84
CA ALA A 617 0.09 15.06 8.49
C ALA A 617 0.83 16.41 8.49
N VAL A 618 0.67 17.25 9.52
CA VAL A 618 1.46 18.48 9.71
C VAL A 618 2.94 18.13 9.89
N GLU A 619 3.28 17.17 10.76
CA GLU A 619 4.68 16.72 10.94
C GLU A 619 5.26 16.24 9.60
N ASP A 620 4.54 15.39 8.87
CA ASP A 620 4.99 14.84 7.58
C ASP A 620 5.13 15.94 6.51
N ALA A 621 4.21 16.91 6.46
CA ALA A 621 4.30 18.05 5.54
C ALA A 621 5.56 18.89 5.82
N VAL A 622 5.88 19.16 7.09
CA VAL A 622 7.09 19.90 7.46
C VAL A 622 8.35 19.09 7.13
N VAL A 623 8.35 17.78 7.41
CA VAL A 623 9.54 16.93 7.25
C VAL A 623 9.87 16.64 5.78
N TYR A 624 8.87 16.37 4.95
CA TYR A 624 9.08 15.89 3.58
C TYR A 624 8.89 16.98 2.51
N LEU A 625 7.96 17.92 2.70
CA LEU A 625 7.64 18.95 1.71
C LEU A 625 8.23 20.32 2.07
N GLY A 626 8.43 20.61 3.35
CA GLY A 626 8.97 21.90 3.82
C GLY A 626 8.03 23.10 3.58
N GLY A 627 6.79 22.86 3.13
CA GLY A 627 5.83 23.90 2.78
C GLY A 627 5.06 24.41 4.01
N ARG A 628 5.31 25.67 4.42
CA ARG A 628 4.59 26.30 5.53
C ARG A 628 3.08 26.41 5.29
N ARG A 629 2.67 26.76 4.06
CA ARG A 629 1.26 26.92 3.70
C ARG A 629 0.43 25.64 3.91
N LEU A 630 0.95 24.49 3.47
CA LEU A 630 0.25 23.21 3.64
C LEU A 630 0.23 22.80 5.11
N ALA A 631 1.34 22.97 5.83
CA ALA A 631 1.39 22.68 7.26
C ALA A 631 0.40 23.56 8.05
N ASP A 632 0.23 24.82 7.67
CA ASP A 632 -0.73 25.72 8.30
C ASP A 632 -2.19 25.31 7.99
N GLU A 633 -2.50 24.97 6.72
CA GLU A 633 -3.81 24.45 6.31
C GLU A 633 -4.20 23.16 7.06
N LEU A 634 -3.27 22.19 7.13
CA LEU A 634 -3.47 20.95 7.88
C LEU A 634 -3.58 21.20 9.40
N GLY A 635 -2.86 22.22 9.90
CA GLY A 635 -2.90 22.66 11.27
C GLY A 635 -4.24 23.28 11.65
N GLU A 636 -4.82 24.14 10.81
CA GLU A 636 -6.17 24.66 10.96
C GLU A 636 -7.19 23.53 11.03
N ARG A 637 -7.07 22.53 10.15
CA ARG A 637 -7.92 21.35 10.19
C ARG A 637 -7.75 20.53 11.48
N ALA A 638 -6.54 20.46 12.04
CA ALA A 638 -6.32 19.83 13.34
C ALA A 638 -7.09 20.55 14.47
N VAL A 639 -7.18 21.89 14.44
CA VAL A 639 -7.97 22.67 15.41
C VAL A 639 -9.46 22.32 15.30
N GLU A 640 -10.00 22.24 14.09
CA GLU A 640 -11.40 21.87 13.86
C GLU A 640 -11.70 20.45 14.39
N LEU A 641 -10.84 19.49 14.09
CA LEU A 641 -10.99 18.10 14.51
C LEU A 641 -10.91 17.96 16.04
N LEU A 642 -9.99 18.69 16.68
CA LEU A 642 -9.88 18.72 18.15
C LEU A 642 -11.13 19.31 18.78
N ALA A 643 -11.66 20.41 18.23
CA ALA A 643 -12.87 21.05 18.76
C ALA A 643 -14.13 20.18 18.59
N ALA A 644 -14.16 19.32 17.56
CA ALA A 644 -15.25 18.38 17.29
C ALA A 644 -15.09 17.02 17.99
N GLU A 645 -13.95 16.77 18.63
CA GLU A 645 -13.65 15.51 19.32
C GLU A 645 -14.67 15.26 20.44
N ARG A 646 -15.12 14.01 20.58
CA ARG A 646 -16.11 13.62 21.61
C ARG A 646 -15.56 12.58 22.58
N THR A 647 -14.52 11.87 22.18
CA THR A 647 -13.79 10.92 23.02
C THR A 647 -12.41 11.51 23.33
N VAL A 648 -11.62 10.79 24.12
CA VAL A 648 -10.26 11.23 24.50
C VAL A 648 -9.23 10.16 24.15
N ASP A 649 -9.58 9.27 23.23
CA ASP A 649 -8.79 8.09 22.86
C ASP A 649 -7.44 8.49 22.27
N ASP A 650 -7.43 9.56 21.46
CA ASP A 650 -6.24 10.05 20.78
C ASP A 650 -5.45 11.09 21.59
N ALA A 651 -5.91 11.46 22.79
CA ALA A 651 -5.25 12.46 23.64
C ALA A 651 -3.74 12.19 23.87
N PRO A 652 -3.27 10.93 24.08
CA PRO A 652 -1.84 10.65 24.19
C PRO A 652 -1.06 10.98 22.92
N GLU A 653 -1.62 10.70 21.75
CA GLU A 653 -0.96 10.94 20.47
C GLU A 653 -0.98 12.43 20.11
N VAL A 654 -2.10 13.11 20.37
CA VAL A 654 -2.26 14.56 20.25
C VAL A 654 -1.21 15.28 21.10
N LEU A 655 -1.10 14.94 22.39
CA LEU A 655 -0.13 15.52 23.31
C LEU A 655 1.31 15.35 22.82
N ARG A 656 1.66 14.12 22.41
CA ARG A 656 3.02 13.79 21.97
C ARG A 656 3.42 14.60 20.73
N ARG A 657 2.52 14.70 19.74
CA ARG A 657 2.79 15.40 18.47
C ARG A 657 2.80 16.92 18.63
N ILE A 658 1.82 17.49 19.33
CA ILE A 658 1.77 18.95 19.51
C ILE A 658 2.99 19.46 20.29
N ARG A 659 3.47 18.73 21.31
CA ARG A 659 4.71 19.09 22.02
C ARG A 659 5.92 19.11 21.09
N ARG A 660 6.05 18.12 20.21
CA ARG A 660 7.14 18.05 19.22
C ARG A 660 7.06 19.19 18.20
N LEU A 661 5.87 19.48 17.69
CA LEU A 661 5.63 20.58 16.75
C LEU A 661 5.91 21.95 17.40
N LEU A 662 5.43 22.20 18.60
CA LEU A 662 5.71 23.45 19.33
C LEU A 662 7.20 23.61 19.63
N ALA A 663 7.88 22.54 20.06
CA ALA A 663 9.33 22.56 20.27
C ALA A 663 10.06 22.89 18.97
N HIS A 664 9.64 22.29 17.85
CA HIS A 664 10.17 22.60 16.53
C HIS A 664 9.99 24.08 16.17
N TYR A 665 8.75 24.59 16.14
CA TYR A 665 8.48 25.97 15.72
C TYR A 665 9.13 27.03 16.61
N ARG A 666 9.25 26.78 17.92
CA ARG A 666 9.98 27.68 18.84
C ARG A 666 11.47 27.77 18.55
N THR A 667 12.05 26.75 17.92
CA THR A 667 13.48 26.74 17.55
C THR A 667 13.73 27.24 16.14
N THR A 668 12.77 27.12 15.24
CA THR A 668 12.95 27.42 13.80
C THR A 668 12.44 28.78 13.35
N GLY A 669 11.58 29.46 14.12
CA GLY A 669 10.99 30.74 13.74
C GLY A 669 10.89 31.74 14.91
N PRO A 670 10.77 33.05 14.61
CA PRO A 670 10.62 34.08 15.63
C PRO A 670 9.22 34.09 16.28
N GLU A 671 8.19 33.60 15.56
CA GLU A 671 6.79 33.58 16.01
C GLU A 671 6.17 32.20 15.76
N LEU A 672 5.23 31.81 16.62
CA LEU A 672 4.47 30.57 16.46
C LEU A 672 3.45 30.69 15.31
N PRO A 673 3.14 29.59 14.59
CA PRO A 673 2.04 29.59 13.63
C PRO A 673 0.69 29.89 14.32
N ALA A 674 -0.18 30.66 13.67
CA ALA A 674 -1.48 31.03 14.22
C ALA A 674 -2.35 29.81 14.59
N TRP A 675 -2.30 28.74 13.78
CA TRP A 675 -3.02 27.51 14.10
C TRP A 675 -2.49 26.83 15.36
N CYS A 676 -1.20 26.95 15.71
CA CYS A 676 -0.65 26.39 16.96
C CYS A 676 -1.24 27.12 18.18
N GLU A 677 -1.33 28.45 18.11
CA GLU A 677 -1.95 29.27 19.16
C GLU A 677 -3.45 28.94 19.30
N ALA A 678 -4.16 28.81 18.18
CA ALA A 678 -5.54 28.37 18.14
C ALA A 678 -5.72 26.95 18.68
N PHE A 679 -4.83 26.00 18.33
CA PHE A 679 -4.87 24.61 18.80
C PHE A 679 -4.68 24.52 20.31
N VAL A 680 -3.72 25.28 20.87
CA VAL A 680 -3.50 25.34 22.31
C VAL A 680 -4.70 25.95 23.02
N THR A 681 -5.26 27.03 22.50
CA THR A 681 -6.41 27.72 23.10
C THR A 681 -7.67 26.85 23.06
N ALA A 682 -7.99 26.28 21.89
CA ALA A 682 -9.13 25.38 21.71
C ALA A 682 -8.96 24.10 22.53
N GLY A 683 -7.80 23.47 22.50
CA GLY A 683 -7.50 22.26 23.27
C GLY A 683 -7.56 22.48 24.77
N TYR A 684 -7.08 23.63 25.26
CA TYR A 684 -7.14 23.95 26.68
C TYR A 684 -8.58 24.06 27.18
N ALA A 685 -9.43 24.79 26.45
CA ALA A 685 -10.85 24.91 26.77
C ALA A 685 -11.59 23.57 26.60
N HIS A 686 -11.32 22.85 25.51
CA HIS A 686 -11.95 21.58 25.18
C HIS A 686 -11.63 20.49 26.21
N TYR A 687 -10.35 20.28 26.53
CA TYR A 687 -9.97 19.29 27.54
C TYR A 687 -10.38 19.71 28.95
N CYS A 688 -10.41 21.00 29.31
CA CYS A 688 -11.04 21.40 30.59
C CYS A 688 -12.52 20.99 30.66
N THR A 689 -13.23 21.06 29.55
CA THR A 689 -14.65 20.67 29.48
C THR A 689 -14.85 19.16 29.58
N LEU A 690 -14.00 18.37 28.90
CA LEU A 690 -14.11 16.90 28.90
C LEU A 690 -13.53 16.23 30.16
N LEU A 691 -12.59 16.89 30.85
CA LEU A 691 -11.84 16.29 31.96
C LEU A 691 -12.73 15.68 33.06
N PRO A 692 -13.79 16.34 33.56
CA PRO A 692 -14.65 15.75 34.59
C PRO A 692 -15.30 14.44 34.14
N THR A 693 -15.83 14.40 32.91
CA THR A 693 -16.48 13.22 32.32
C THR A 693 -15.46 12.11 32.08
N ALA A 694 -14.28 12.43 31.55
CA ALA A 694 -13.21 11.47 31.30
C ALA A 694 -12.69 10.81 32.60
N PHE A 695 -12.71 11.53 33.72
CA PHE A 695 -12.40 10.96 35.03
C PHE A 695 -13.44 9.94 35.51
N THR A 696 -14.72 10.15 35.20
CA THR A 696 -15.82 9.27 35.67
C THR A 696 -16.18 8.15 34.71
N ASP A 697 -15.84 8.28 33.42
CA ASP A 697 -16.16 7.30 32.39
C ASP A 697 -15.31 6.03 32.51
N ASP A 698 -15.93 4.86 32.67
CA ASP A 698 -15.20 3.59 32.84
C ASP A 698 -14.47 3.13 31.58
N ASP A 699 -14.95 3.52 30.39
CA ASP A 699 -14.33 3.14 29.11
C ASP A 699 -13.06 3.96 28.81
N THR A 700 -12.95 5.15 29.39
CA THR A 700 -11.76 6.00 29.27
C THR A 700 -10.61 5.47 30.13
N GLY A 701 -9.49 5.11 29.51
CA GLY A 701 -8.30 4.64 30.23
C GLY A 701 -7.53 5.71 31.02
N VAL A 702 -6.75 5.28 32.01
CA VAL A 702 -5.91 6.13 32.88
C VAL A 702 -4.87 6.92 32.07
N ARG A 703 -4.33 6.33 31.00
CA ARG A 703 -3.34 6.97 30.14
C ARG A 703 -3.93 8.16 29.36
N GLN A 704 -5.15 8.03 28.87
CA GLN A 704 -5.86 9.11 28.17
C GLN A 704 -6.07 10.32 29.10
N VAL A 705 -6.59 10.09 30.30
CA VAL A 705 -6.77 11.15 31.31
C VAL A 705 -5.43 11.78 31.71
N GLY A 706 -4.39 10.96 31.88
CA GLY A 706 -3.02 11.42 32.13
C GLY A 706 -2.49 12.33 31.02
N ALA A 707 -2.74 11.99 29.75
CA ALA A 707 -2.37 12.80 28.60
C ALA A 707 -3.17 14.11 28.51
N MET A 708 -4.47 14.12 28.84
CA MET A 708 -5.25 15.36 28.92
C MET A 708 -4.65 16.33 29.96
N LEU A 709 -4.38 15.84 31.17
CA LEU A 709 -3.70 16.61 32.20
C LEU A 709 -2.31 17.05 31.74
N GLY A 710 -1.61 16.18 31.00
CA GLY A 710 -0.29 16.45 30.43
C GLY A 710 -0.34 17.61 29.44
N PHE A 711 -1.36 17.65 28.59
CA PHE A 711 -1.64 18.76 27.70
C PHE A 711 -1.91 20.03 28.50
N LEU A 712 -2.90 19.99 29.40
CA LEU A 712 -3.35 21.15 30.17
C LEU A 712 -2.22 21.79 30.98
N PHE A 713 -1.42 21.00 31.70
CA PHE A 713 -0.31 21.55 32.49
C PHE A 713 0.89 21.98 31.64
N SER A 714 1.24 21.24 30.58
CA SER A 714 2.39 21.62 29.75
C SER A 714 2.13 22.82 28.84
N MET A 715 0.85 23.07 28.51
CA MET A 715 0.43 24.19 27.68
C MET A 715 -0.08 25.39 28.50
N GLU A 716 -0.26 25.26 29.82
CA GLU A 716 -0.85 26.29 30.70
C GLU A 716 -0.22 27.67 30.47
N SER A 717 1.11 27.79 30.55
CA SER A 717 1.78 29.08 30.39
C SER A 717 1.51 29.75 29.04
N LEU A 718 1.40 28.96 27.96
CA LEU A 718 1.11 29.47 26.63
C LEU A 718 -0.37 29.83 26.51
N ALA A 719 -1.27 28.96 26.97
CA ALA A 719 -2.71 29.18 26.97
C ALA A 719 -3.09 30.45 27.75
N LEU A 720 -2.49 30.69 28.93
CA LEU A 720 -2.72 31.90 29.73
C LEU A 720 -2.26 33.16 29.00
N SER A 721 -1.11 33.10 28.29
CA SER A 721 -0.64 34.24 27.49
C SER A 721 -1.55 34.58 26.30
N LEU A 722 -2.34 33.60 25.84
CA LEU A 722 -3.30 33.72 24.75
C LEU A 722 -4.74 34.02 25.25
N GLY A 723 -4.92 34.27 26.55
CA GLY A 723 -6.19 34.69 27.14
C GLY A 723 -7.05 33.57 27.75
N CYS A 724 -6.55 32.34 27.88
CA CYS A 724 -7.22 31.32 28.69
C CYS A 724 -7.16 31.66 30.18
N GLU A 725 -8.10 31.13 30.97
CA GLU A 725 -8.15 31.35 32.41
C GLU A 725 -7.77 30.08 33.18
N ARG A 726 -6.85 30.20 34.13
CA ARG A 726 -6.47 29.10 35.05
C ARG A 726 -7.68 28.58 35.86
N ALA A 727 -8.64 29.45 36.14
CA ALA A 727 -9.86 29.10 36.86
C ALA A 727 -10.65 27.96 36.19
N GLN A 728 -10.63 27.87 34.85
CA GLN A 728 -11.30 26.80 34.10
C GLN A 728 -10.75 25.41 34.45
N LEU A 729 -9.41 25.30 34.51
CA LEU A 729 -8.72 24.06 34.88
C LEU A 729 -8.97 23.70 36.34
N GLU A 730 -8.92 24.68 37.24
CA GLU A 730 -9.20 24.45 38.67
C GLU A 730 -10.64 23.98 38.90
N LEU A 731 -11.61 24.56 38.19
CA LEU A 731 -13.01 24.13 38.23
C LEU A 731 -13.17 22.71 37.70
N ALA A 732 -12.58 22.39 36.54
CA ALA A 732 -12.64 21.05 35.94
C ALA A 732 -12.06 19.97 36.89
N VAL A 733 -10.90 20.24 37.49
CA VAL A 733 -10.27 19.33 38.46
C VAL A 733 -11.10 19.21 39.74
N ARG A 734 -11.79 20.27 40.19
CA ARG A 734 -12.68 20.20 41.37
C ARG A 734 -13.96 19.41 41.10
N GLN A 735 -14.49 19.48 39.88
CA GLN A 735 -15.70 18.76 39.44
C GLN A 735 -15.43 17.28 39.10
N SER A 736 -14.17 16.88 38.99
CA SER A 736 -13.78 15.50 38.72
C SER A 736 -13.92 14.65 39.99
N HIS A 737 -14.73 13.59 39.92
CA HIS A 737 -15.01 12.67 41.03
C HIS A 737 -14.90 11.19 40.61
N PRO A 738 -13.69 10.71 40.24
CA PRO A 738 -13.49 9.32 39.85
C PRO A 738 -13.66 8.37 41.05
N GLU A 739 -14.20 7.17 40.79
CA GLU A 739 -14.25 6.08 41.77
C GLU A 739 -13.09 5.09 41.58
N ALA A 740 -12.62 4.93 40.33
CA ALA A 740 -11.54 4.01 40.00
C ALA A 740 -10.21 4.42 40.68
N PRO A 741 -9.55 3.52 41.45
CA PRO A 741 -8.32 3.81 42.20
C PRO A 741 -7.21 4.54 41.42
N ALA A 742 -6.93 4.10 40.20
CA ALA A 742 -5.88 4.72 39.37
C ALA A 742 -6.23 6.15 38.94
N LYS A 743 -7.51 6.43 38.67
CA LYS A 743 -7.99 7.77 38.33
C LYS A 743 -8.07 8.69 39.55
N VAL A 744 -8.39 8.14 40.74
CA VAL A 744 -8.31 8.87 42.00
C VAL A 744 -6.87 9.34 42.27
N ALA A 745 -5.88 8.47 42.05
CA ALA A 745 -4.47 8.84 42.18
C ALA A 745 -4.05 9.95 41.19
N LEU A 746 -4.48 9.86 39.92
CA LEU A 746 -4.28 10.94 38.94
C LEU A 746 -4.90 12.26 39.38
N LEU A 747 -6.13 12.22 39.89
CA LEU A 747 -6.82 13.41 40.38
C LEU A 747 -6.07 14.05 41.57
N TRP A 748 -5.57 13.24 42.50
CA TRP A 748 -4.77 13.74 43.62
C TRP A 748 -3.45 14.35 43.17
N ALA A 749 -2.80 13.76 42.17
CA ALA A 749 -1.61 14.34 41.55
C ALA A 749 -1.93 15.70 40.89
N ALA A 750 -3.03 15.80 40.14
CA ALA A 750 -3.50 17.05 39.55
C ALA A 750 -3.82 18.13 40.61
N LYS A 751 -4.53 17.76 41.68
CA LYS A 751 -4.80 18.68 42.81
C LYS A 751 -3.53 19.15 43.51
N THR A 752 -2.53 18.29 43.61
CA THR A 752 -1.22 18.64 44.17
C THR A 752 -0.48 19.63 43.28
N GLN A 753 -0.50 19.42 41.96
CA GLN A 753 0.10 20.32 40.98
C GLN A 753 -0.56 21.70 40.98
N LEU A 754 -1.88 21.77 41.19
CA LEU A 754 -2.64 23.01 41.29
C LEU A 754 -2.55 23.69 42.67
N GLY A 755 -1.92 23.06 43.66
CA GLY A 755 -1.85 23.59 45.04
C GLY A 755 -3.13 23.42 45.86
N LEU A 756 -4.10 22.64 45.36
CA LEU A 756 -5.36 22.33 46.03
C LEU A 756 -5.24 21.21 47.08
N LEU A 757 -4.19 20.40 47.00
CA LEU A 757 -3.88 19.32 47.95
C LEU A 757 -2.41 19.42 48.39
N PRO A 758 -2.12 19.74 49.67
CA PRO A 758 -0.76 19.74 50.19
C PRO A 758 -0.11 18.36 50.10
N ARG A 759 1.19 18.30 49.78
CA ARG A 759 1.94 17.04 49.68
C ARG A 759 1.90 16.21 50.97
N GLN A 760 1.87 16.85 52.14
CA GLN A 760 1.75 16.17 53.42
C GLN A 760 0.41 15.47 53.58
N GLU A 761 -0.67 16.09 53.10
CA GLU A 761 -2.00 15.49 53.12
C GLU A 761 -2.10 14.34 52.13
N LEU A 762 -1.50 14.47 50.94
CA LEU A 762 -1.39 13.37 49.97
C LEU A 762 -0.66 12.15 50.55
N ARG A 763 0.44 12.37 51.29
CA ARG A 763 1.15 11.32 52.02
C ARG A 763 0.27 10.64 53.06
N ALA A 764 -0.39 11.42 53.90
CA ALA A 764 -1.29 10.89 54.93
C ALA A 764 -2.38 10.01 54.32
N ARG A 765 -3.00 10.44 53.21
CA ARG A 765 -4.00 9.64 52.48
C ARG A 765 -3.43 8.32 51.96
N CYS A 766 -2.21 8.31 51.42
CA CYS A 766 -1.58 7.07 50.95
C CYS A 766 -1.19 6.13 52.10
N ASP A 767 -0.71 6.68 53.22
CA ASP A 767 -0.36 5.91 54.41
C ASP A 767 -1.62 5.29 55.06
N GLU A 768 -2.76 5.99 55.01
CA GLU A 768 -4.08 5.49 55.43
C GLU A 768 -4.57 4.35 54.52
N LEU A 769 -4.46 4.48 53.19
CA LEU A 769 -4.80 3.42 52.25
C LEU A 769 -3.97 2.14 52.48
N LEU A 770 -2.65 2.29 52.71
CA LEU A 770 -1.76 1.18 53.07
C LEU A 770 -2.03 0.60 54.47
N GLY A 771 -2.66 1.38 55.35
CA GLY A 771 -3.06 0.96 56.70
C GLY A 771 -4.42 0.26 56.77
N ASN A 772 -5.23 0.32 55.70
CA ASN A 772 -6.59 -0.21 55.68
C ASN A 772 -6.64 -1.60 54.99
N PRO A 773 -6.86 -2.70 55.73
CA PRO A 773 -6.88 -4.05 55.16
C PRO A 773 -7.90 -4.26 54.02
N LEU A 774 -9.00 -3.49 54.00
CA LEU A 774 -10.04 -3.60 52.98
C LEU A 774 -9.62 -2.98 51.63
N VAL A 775 -8.65 -2.06 51.63
CA VAL A 775 -8.23 -1.30 50.44
C VAL A 775 -6.86 -1.74 49.91
N VAL A 776 -6.04 -2.39 50.74
CA VAL A 776 -4.72 -2.94 50.39
C VAL A 776 -4.71 -3.75 49.08
N PRO A 777 -5.69 -4.63 48.77
CA PRO A 777 -5.70 -5.35 47.49
C PRO A 777 -5.79 -4.44 46.25
N ALA A 778 -6.40 -3.25 46.37
CA ALA A 778 -6.55 -2.27 45.30
C ALA A 778 -5.40 -1.24 45.26
N PHE A 779 -4.51 -1.20 46.25
CA PHE A 779 -3.40 -0.25 46.33
C PHE A 779 -2.48 -0.24 45.09
N PRO A 780 -2.15 -1.40 44.47
CA PRO A 780 -1.40 -1.44 43.20
C PRO A 780 -2.00 -0.60 42.06
N LEU A 781 -3.33 -0.42 42.02
CA LEU A 781 -4.01 0.39 41.02
C LEU A 781 -3.79 1.89 41.28
N TYR A 782 -3.80 2.34 42.53
CA TYR A 782 -3.42 3.72 42.89
C TYR A 782 -1.97 4.04 42.48
N LEU A 783 -1.04 3.11 42.74
CA LEU A 783 0.35 3.23 42.30
C LEU A 783 0.47 3.37 40.78
N SER A 784 -0.30 2.56 40.03
CA SER A 784 -0.33 2.64 38.57
C SER A 784 -0.78 4.04 38.11
N GLY A 785 -1.80 4.62 38.77
CA GLY A 785 -2.22 6.00 38.53
C GLY A 785 -1.14 7.05 38.83
N PHE A 786 -0.41 6.91 39.94
CA PHE A 786 0.70 7.82 40.27
C PHE A 786 1.88 7.72 39.31
N VAL A 787 2.20 6.52 38.81
CA VAL A 787 3.22 6.34 37.77
C VAL A 787 2.81 7.05 36.48
N GLN A 788 1.54 6.90 36.07
CA GLN A 788 1.00 7.62 34.91
C GLN A 788 0.96 9.15 35.14
N ALA A 789 0.81 9.60 36.39
CA ALA A 789 0.83 11.01 36.75
C ALA A 789 2.20 11.69 36.56
N LEU A 790 3.29 10.93 36.35
CA LEU A 790 4.62 11.51 36.19
C LEU A 790 4.80 12.29 34.89
N GLU A 791 4.02 11.98 33.84
CA GLU A 791 4.03 12.74 32.60
C GLU A 791 3.42 14.15 32.79
N PRO A 792 2.20 14.30 33.36
CA PRO A 792 1.66 15.61 33.69
C PRO A 792 2.35 16.32 34.86
N VAL A 793 2.87 15.56 35.84
CA VAL A 793 3.38 16.08 37.12
C VAL A 793 4.77 15.48 37.43
N PRO A 794 5.82 15.83 36.68
CA PRO A 794 7.15 15.25 36.86
C PRO A 794 7.75 15.56 38.25
N GLY A 795 7.34 16.67 38.87
CA GLY A 795 7.75 17.05 40.23
C GLY A 795 7.23 16.11 41.34
N LEU A 796 6.38 15.13 40.99
CA LEU A 796 5.90 14.09 41.89
C LEU A 796 6.86 12.88 41.97
N ALA A 797 7.90 12.81 41.13
CA ALA A 797 8.83 11.67 41.10
C ALA A 797 9.39 11.26 42.49
N PRO A 798 9.85 12.18 43.37
CA PRO A 798 10.33 11.79 44.70
C PRO A 798 9.23 11.14 45.55
N PHE A 799 7.99 11.60 45.42
CA PHE A 799 6.84 11.03 46.11
C PHE A 799 6.47 9.66 45.55
N VAL A 800 6.51 9.45 44.23
CA VAL A 800 6.22 8.14 43.64
C VAL A 800 7.26 7.11 44.07
N VAL A 801 8.55 7.48 44.15
CA VAL A 801 9.62 6.63 44.71
C VAL A 801 9.35 6.30 46.18
N GLU A 802 8.94 7.28 46.99
CA GLU A 802 8.52 7.08 48.38
C GLU A 802 7.37 6.07 48.50
N VAL A 803 6.29 6.26 47.75
CA VAL A 803 5.09 5.40 47.83
C VAL A 803 5.37 4.00 47.30
N LEU A 804 6.16 3.87 46.22
CA LEU A 804 6.65 2.56 45.75
C LEU A 804 7.44 1.85 46.85
N SER A 805 8.39 2.55 47.48
CA SER A 805 9.20 1.97 48.56
C SER A 805 8.35 1.50 49.75
N LYS A 806 7.37 2.32 50.17
CA LYS A 806 6.41 1.97 51.22
C LYS A 806 5.53 0.78 50.84
N ALA A 807 5.12 0.67 49.58
CA ALA A 807 4.31 -0.44 49.09
C ALA A 807 5.09 -1.76 49.12
N PHE A 808 6.33 -1.77 48.65
CA PHE A 808 7.21 -2.94 48.73
C PHE A 808 7.49 -3.36 50.18
N ALA A 809 7.55 -2.40 51.12
CA ALA A 809 7.80 -2.68 52.53
C ALA A 809 6.56 -3.19 53.30
N ARG A 810 5.34 -2.79 52.90
CA ARG A 810 4.12 -2.97 53.71
C ARG A 810 3.04 -3.83 53.07
N LEU A 811 3.07 -4.06 51.76
CA LEU A 811 2.07 -4.92 51.10
C LEU A 811 2.32 -6.40 51.46
N PRO A 812 1.26 -7.16 51.78
CA PRO A 812 1.40 -8.58 52.10
C PRO A 812 1.69 -9.40 50.83
N ASP A 813 2.43 -10.50 50.98
CA ASP A 813 2.85 -11.38 49.87
C ASP A 813 1.72 -11.79 48.90
N PRO A 814 0.48 -12.11 49.35
CA PRO A 814 -0.64 -12.44 48.47
C PRO A 814 -1.06 -11.32 47.51
N VAL A 815 -0.69 -10.07 47.79
CA VAL A 815 -0.95 -8.90 46.94
C VAL A 815 0.31 -8.48 46.19
N LEU A 816 1.46 -8.48 46.86
CA LEU A 816 2.74 -8.05 46.29
C LEU A 816 3.23 -8.99 45.17
N LEU A 817 3.28 -10.30 45.43
CA LEU A 817 3.86 -11.26 44.48
C LEU A 817 3.10 -11.34 43.15
N PRO A 818 1.74 -11.37 43.12
CA PRO A 818 0.99 -11.34 41.86
C PRO A 818 1.07 -10.00 41.12
N TRP A 819 1.37 -8.89 41.80
CA TRP A 819 1.47 -7.56 41.18
C TRP A 819 2.79 -7.34 40.44
N LEU A 820 3.90 -7.95 40.88
CA LEU A 820 5.23 -7.72 40.30
C LEU A 820 5.31 -7.91 38.77
N PRO A 821 4.75 -8.97 38.17
CA PRO A 821 4.75 -9.13 36.71
C PRO A 821 3.99 -8.00 35.99
N THR A 822 2.86 -7.56 36.56
CA THR A 822 2.05 -6.46 36.03
C THR A 822 2.80 -5.14 36.10
N LEU A 823 3.45 -4.83 37.23
CA LEU A 823 4.29 -3.64 37.38
C LEU A 823 5.41 -3.59 36.33
N ILE A 824 6.14 -4.69 36.14
CA ILE A 824 7.21 -4.78 35.14
C ILE A 824 6.66 -4.58 33.73
N THR A 825 5.52 -5.21 33.42
CA THR A 825 4.89 -5.12 32.09
C THR A 825 4.38 -3.71 31.82
N THR A 826 3.74 -3.06 32.80
CA THR A 826 3.27 -1.67 32.72
C THR A 826 4.44 -0.70 32.52
N LEU A 827 5.51 -0.80 33.32
CA LEU A 827 6.70 0.05 33.18
C LEU A 827 7.42 -0.16 31.84
N ARG A 828 7.46 -1.39 31.31
CA ARG A 828 8.09 -1.69 30.01
C ARG A 828 7.25 -1.27 28.80
N ARG A 829 5.93 -1.54 28.81
CA ARG A 829 5.06 -1.37 27.63
C ARG A 829 4.35 -0.03 27.57
N GLN A 830 3.95 0.50 28.73
CA GLN A 830 3.05 1.66 28.78
C GLN A 830 3.79 2.96 29.12
N VAL A 831 5.00 2.89 29.69
CA VAL A 831 5.70 4.06 30.22
C VAL A 831 7.24 4.04 30.08
N PRO A 832 7.82 3.60 28.95
CA PRO A 832 9.29 3.50 28.80
C PRO A 832 10.02 4.83 28.98
N GLU A 833 9.37 5.96 28.68
CA GLU A 833 9.92 7.32 28.82
C GLU A 833 10.03 7.79 30.27
N LEU A 834 9.22 7.25 31.20
CA LEU A 834 9.22 7.64 32.62
C LEU A 834 10.09 6.73 33.49
N VAL A 835 10.48 5.54 33.02
CA VAL A 835 11.44 4.66 33.72
C VAL A 835 12.77 5.38 34.00
N PRO A 836 13.40 6.12 33.05
CA PRO A 836 14.59 6.92 33.35
C PRO A 836 14.37 7.98 34.43
N VAL A 837 13.17 8.56 34.54
CA VAL A 837 12.84 9.55 35.59
C VAL A 837 12.86 8.88 36.96
N LEU A 838 12.16 7.75 37.09
CA LEU A 838 12.13 6.97 38.34
C LEU A 838 13.50 6.42 38.72
N VAL A 839 14.27 5.91 37.75
CA VAL A 839 15.63 5.39 37.99
C VAL A 839 16.58 6.50 38.43
N ARG A 840 16.54 7.67 37.77
CA ARG A 840 17.35 8.83 38.18
C ARG A 840 16.97 9.30 39.59
N GLU A 841 15.69 9.32 39.92
CA GLU A 841 15.23 9.74 41.24
C GLU A 841 15.57 8.72 42.32
N ALA A 842 15.42 7.42 42.03
CA ALA A 842 15.87 6.35 42.91
C ALA A 842 17.39 6.42 43.14
N GLY A 843 18.19 6.62 42.09
CA GLY A 843 19.65 6.80 42.21
C GLY A 843 20.07 8.03 43.01
N ARG A 844 19.22 9.07 43.10
CA ARG A 844 19.43 10.22 43.99
C ARG A 844 19.01 9.95 45.44
N THR A 845 18.12 8.99 45.64
CA THR A 845 17.45 8.74 46.93
C THR A 845 18.14 7.64 47.74
N PHE A 846 18.47 6.52 47.10
CA PHE A 846 19.11 5.37 47.73
C PHE A 846 20.64 5.51 47.76
N PRO A 847 21.34 4.97 48.77
CA PRO A 847 22.79 4.98 48.84
C PRO A 847 23.42 4.11 47.74
N GLY A 848 24.67 4.42 47.35
CA GLY A 848 25.36 3.76 46.24
C GLY A 848 25.98 2.41 46.60
N GLY A 849 26.22 2.14 47.89
CA GLY A 849 26.83 0.91 48.40
C GLY A 849 25.93 0.12 49.37
N LEU A 850 26.02 -1.21 49.33
CA LEU A 850 25.28 -2.11 50.22
C LEU A 850 25.55 -1.84 51.72
N THR A 851 26.79 -1.54 52.08
CA THR A 851 27.19 -1.24 53.47
C THR A 851 26.60 0.06 54.01
N GLU A 852 26.22 0.98 53.12
CA GLU A 852 25.59 2.25 53.49
C GLU A 852 24.08 2.08 53.72
N LEU A 853 23.48 1.00 53.22
CA LEU A 853 22.04 0.73 53.36
C LEU A 853 21.68 0.37 54.81
N ASP A 854 22.55 -0.34 55.52
CA ASP A 854 22.32 -0.78 56.91
C ASP A 854 22.16 0.41 57.90
N ALA A 855 22.75 1.58 57.56
CA ALA A 855 22.66 2.81 58.34
C ALA A 855 21.77 3.89 57.67
N TRP A 856 21.16 3.59 56.52
CA TRP A 856 20.40 4.56 55.75
C TRP A 856 18.97 4.69 56.27
N VAL A 857 18.62 5.91 56.69
CA VAL A 857 17.23 6.26 57.02
C VAL A 857 16.60 6.96 55.82
N PRO A 858 15.47 6.44 55.30
CA PRO A 858 14.77 7.03 54.18
C PRO A 858 14.42 8.51 54.43
N PRO A 859 14.55 9.40 53.43
CA PRO A 859 14.27 10.83 53.60
C PRO A 859 12.86 11.14 54.09
N TRP A 860 11.88 10.27 53.80
CA TRP A 860 10.48 10.40 54.21
C TRP A 860 10.18 9.89 55.63
N GLU A 861 11.13 9.25 56.31
CA GLU A 861 11.00 8.86 57.73
C GLU A 861 11.69 9.84 58.68
N ARG A 862 12.50 10.75 58.16
CA ARG A 862 13.12 11.80 58.95
C ARG A 862 12.01 12.76 59.43
N PRO A 863 11.92 13.05 60.75
CA PRO A 863 11.01 14.07 61.25
C PRO A 863 11.25 15.36 60.48
N ALA A 864 10.18 16.03 60.04
CA ALA A 864 10.28 17.32 59.39
C ALA A 864 11.12 18.23 60.30
N ALA A 865 12.32 18.60 59.85
CA ALA A 865 13.12 19.60 60.55
C ALA A 865 12.21 20.83 60.71
N PRO A 866 12.20 21.49 61.89
CA PRO A 866 11.37 22.65 62.11
C PRO A 866 11.62 23.63 60.97
N ALA A 867 10.54 24.05 60.30
CA ALA A 867 10.61 24.92 59.13
C ALA A 867 11.57 26.07 59.44
N ARG A 868 12.68 26.16 58.71
CA ARG A 868 13.48 27.37 58.67
C ARG A 868 12.50 28.50 58.37
N PRO A 869 12.45 29.58 59.17
CA PRO A 869 11.52 30.67 58.91
C PRO A 869 11.74 31.14 57.48
N ALA A 870 10.63 31.31 56.75
CA ALA A 870 10.65 31.88 55.42
C ALA A 870 11.54 33.12 55.44
N ARG A 871 12.48 33.21 54.49
CA ARG A 871 13.24 34.45 54.25
C ARG A 871 12.23 35.59 54.27
N GLY A 872 12.41 36.51 55.22
CA GLY A 872 11.57 37.69 55.35
C GLY A 872 11.42 38.36 53.99
N ALA A 873 10.21 38.82 53.72
CA ALA A 873 9.93 39.67 52.57
C ALA A 873 11.01 40.77 52.46
N PRO A 874 11.45 41.15 51.24
CA PRO A 874 12.38 42.25 51.08
C PRO A 874 11.87 43.46 51.86
N ALA A 875 12.73 44.06 52.69
CA ALA A 875 12.39 45.21 53.50
C ALA A 875 11.79 46.31 52.60
N PRO A 876 10.67 46.95 53.00
CA PRO A 876 10.05 47.97 52.17
C PRO A 876 10.99 49.18 52.09
N ALA A 877 11.61 49.39 50.93
CA ALA A 877 12.27 50.64 50.59
C ALA A 877 11.21 51.64 50.10
N GLY A 878 11.05 52.75 50.81
CA GLY A 878 10.08 53.78 50.43
C GLY A 878 10.22 55.10 51.19
N PRO A 879 9.42 56.12 50.83
CA PRO A 879 9.49 57.47 51.39
C PRO A 879 9.28 57.52 52.92
N VAL A 880 8.51 56.58 53.46
CA VAL A 880 8.21 56.45 54.89
C VAL A 880 9.45 56.08 55.69
N THR A 881 10.26 55.13 55.20
CA THR A 881 11.56 54.77 55.79
C THR A 881 12.52 55.97 55.82
N GLY A 882 12.53 56.80 54.77
CA GLY A 882 13.33 58.02 54.70
C GLY A 882 12.84 59.13 55.65
N LEU A 883 11.52 59.23 55.89
CA LEU A 883 10.93 60.17 56.84
C LEU A 883 11.29 59.81 58.28
N LEU A 884 11.16 58.53 58.64
CA LEU A 884 11.42 58.02 59.99
C LEU A 884 12.90 58.12 60.37
N ALA A 885 13.82 57.87 59.42
CA ALA A 885 15.25 58.06 59.63
C ALA A 885 15.66 59.54 59.83
N ARG A 886 14.95 60.50 59.20
CA ARG A 886 15.23 61.95 59.36
C ARG A 886 14.64 62.55 60.62
N HIS A 887 13.59 61.95 61.19
CA HIS A 887 12.90 62.45 62.38
C HIS A 887 12.74 61.34 63.43
N PRO A 888 13.85 60.82 64.00
CA PRO A 888 13.82 59.62 64.84
C PRO A 888 13.21 59.85 66.24
N GLN A 889 13.10 61.11 66.68
CA GLN A 889 12.78 61.46 68.07
C GLN A 889 11.46 60.86 68.59
N ALA A 890 10.42 60.77 67.75
CA ALA A 890 9.14 60.19 68.14
C ALA A 890 9.25 58.66 68.33
N CYS A 891 10.01 58.00 67.46
CA CYS A 891 10.26 56.57 67.54
C CYS A 891 11.23 56.22 68.68
N ASP A 892 12.23 57.06 68.96
CA ASP A 892 13.15 56.90 70.10
C ASP A 892 12.41 57.03 71.44
N ALA A 893 11.48 57.98 71.55
CA ALA A 893 10.65 58.15 72.74
C ALA A 893 9.76 56.92 73.00
N VAL A 894 9.16 56.36 71.94
CA VAL A 894 8.36 55.12 72.03
C VAL A 894 9.23 53.91 72.35
N ALA A 895 10.43 53.80 71.75
CA ALA A 895 11.37 52.73 72.05
C ALA A 895 11.84 52.77 73.51
N ALA A 896 12.13 53.96 74.04
CA ALA A 896 12.47 54.15 75.46
C ALA A 896 11.31 53.77 76.40
N LEU A 897 10.08 54.14 76.06
CA LEU A 897 8.88 53.76 76.82
C LEU A 897 8.68 52.23 76.85
N LEU A 898 9.04 51.55 75.76
CA LEU A 898 8.87 50.11 75.59
C LEU A 898 10.11 49.28 76.01
N GLY A 899 11.16 49.92 76.55
CA GLY A 899 12.38 49.25 77.01
C GLY A 899 13.29 48.72 75.89
N CYS A 900 13.13 49.21 74.66
CA CYS A 900 13.93 48.84 73.51
C CYS A 900 15.18 49.72 73.40
N ALA A 901 16.34 49.21 73.78
CA ALA A 901 17.63 49.88 73.53
C ALA A 901 18.17 49.48 72.15
N GLY A 902 18.18 50.41 71.20
CA GLY A 902 18.77 50.23 69.87
C GLY A 902 19.06 51.58 69.20
N GLU A 903 20.14 51.63 68.42
CA GLU A 903 20.50 52.78 67.57
C GLU A 903 19.90 52.60 66.17
N TRP A 904 19.54 53.71 65.51
CA TRP A 904 19.15 53.68 64.09
C TRP A 904 20.34 53.24 63.24
N ALA A 905 20.17 52.16 62.48
CA ALA A 905 21.20 51.71 61.55
C ALA A 905 21.33 52.72 60.39
N GLY A 906 22.53 53.26 60.18
CA GLY A 906 22.86 54.12 59.04
C GLY A 906 22.74 53.39 57.69
N GLU A 907 22.71 54.18 56.60
CA GLU A 907 22.40 53.77 55.22
C GLU A 907 22.89 52.37 54.83
N TRP A 908 21.92 51.50 54.51
CA TRP A 908 22.16 50.11 54.16
C TRP A 908 22.65 49.98 52.71
N SER A 909 23.93 49.68 52.51
CA SER A 909 24.48 49.21 51.25
C SER A 909 24.18 47.70 51.09
N GLY A 910 23.29 47.37 50.16
CA GLY A 910 22.61 46.06 50.04
C GLY A 910 23.46 44.85 49.65
N GLU A 911 24.45 44.45 50.45
CA GLU A 911 25.07 43.12 50.37
C GLU A 911 24.97 42.39 51.71
N TRP A 912 24.25 41.26 51.72
CA TRP A 912 24.35 40.28 52.80
C TRP A 912 25.25 39.14 52.33
N ALA A 913 26.51 39.16 52.80
CA ALA A 913 27.37 38.00 52.73
C ALA A 913 26.80 36.90 53.66
N ALA A 914 26.70 35.68 53.14
CA ALA A 914 26.28 34.51 53.89
C ALA A 914 27.35 34.14 54.94
N GLY A 915 27.13 34.55 56.18
CA GLY A 915 27.82 34.07 57.37
C GLY A 915 26.85 33.31 58.27
N ASP A 916 27.26 32.11 58.66
CA ASP A 916 26.56 31.20 59.55
C ASP A 916 26.61 31.75 60.98
N ASP A 917 25.54 32.40 61.44
CA ASP A 917 25.29 32.69 62.85
C ASP A 917 23.77 32.84 63.10
N GLY A 918 23.33 32.45 64.30
CA GLY A 918 21.92 32.22 64.66
C GLY A 918 20.94 33.40 64.50
N PRO A 919 19.66 33.21 64.86
CA PRO A 919 18.61 34.22 64.63
C PRO A 919 19.00 35.56 65.26
N ASP A 920 18.92 36.63 64.47
CA ASP A 920 19.26 38.00 64.88
C ASP A 920 18.52 38.32 66.20
N PRO A 921 19.23 38.61 67.30
CA PRO A 921 18.64 38.96 68.60
C PRO A 921 17.61 40.09 68.50
N ARG A 922 17.68 40.93 67.46
CA ARG A 922 16.74 42.03 67.19
C ARG A 922 15.36 41.53 66.76
N GLU A 923 15.27 40.52 65.89
CA GLU A 923 13.99 39.92 65.47
C GLU A 923 13.28 39.24 66.64
N THR A 924 14.04 38.58 67.51
CA THR A 924 13.52 37.91 68.71
C THR A 924 12.89 38.90 69.68
N ARG A 925 13.53 40.07 69.88
CA ARG A 925 13.01 41.14 70.74
C ARG A 925 11.75 41.81 70.17
N VAL A 926 11.67 42.00 68.85
CA VAL A 926 10.48 42.56 68.20
C VAL A 926 9.29 41.59 68.33
N ARG A 927 9.50 40.28 68.14
CA ARG A 927 8.44 39.29 68.37
C ARG A 927 8.01 39.22 69.83
N GLU A 928 8.94 39.27 70.78
CA GLU A 928 8.59 39.34 72.21
C GLU A 928 7.77 40.59 72.53
N LEU A 929 8.13 41.75 71.98
CA LEU A 929 7.43 43.01 72.21
C LEU A 929 5.98 42.96 71.69
N LEU A 930 5.78 42.45 70.48
CA LEU A 930 4.47 42.30 69.84
C LEU A 930 3.60 41.24 70.53
N ALA A 931 4.23 40.17 71.05
CA ALA A 931 3.54 39.17 71.86
C ALA A 931 3.15 39.71 73.26
N ARG A 932 3.97 40.60 73.84
CA ARG A 932 3.76 41.17 75.18
C ARG A 932 2.76 42.33 75.19
N HIS A 933 2.58 43.03 74.06
CA HIS A 933 1.64 44.15 73.91
C HIS A 933 0.76 44.03 72.64
N PRO A 934 -0.06 42.97 72.51
CA PRO A 934 -0.84 42.71 71.29
C PRO A 934 -1.92 43.77 71.03
N ALA A 935 -2.44 44.41 72.08
CA ALA A 935 -3.42 45.49 71.99
C ALA A 935 -2.89 46.72 71.24
N THR A 936 -1.59 47.00 71.34
CA THR A 936 -0.93 48.13 70.66
C THR A 936 -0.82 47.87 69.16
N ALA A 937 -0.48 46.63 68.76
CA ALA A 937 -0.47 46.23 67.36
C ALA A 937 -1.87 46.29 66.73
N GLY A 938 -2.90 45.86 67.47
CA GLY A 938 -4.29 45.99 67.05
C GLY A 938 -4.76 47.45 66.90
N ALA A 939 -4.35 48.34 67.81
CA ALA A 939 -4.70 49.77 67.75
C ALA A 939 -4.05 50.49 66.56
N VAL A 940 -2.78 50.18 66.25
CA VAL A 940 -2.07 50.74 65.07
C VAL A 940 -2.67 50.21 63.76
N ALA A 941 -3.03 48.93 63.70
CA ALA A 941 -3.71 48.36 62.54
C ALA A 941 -5.09 49.00 62.30
N ALA A 942 -5.85 49.30 63.37
CA ALA A 942 -7.13 50.01 63.27
C ALA A 942 -6.96 51.48 62.81
N LEU A 943 -5.86 52.14 63.17
CA LEU A 943 -5.52 53.50 62.74
C LEU A 943 -5.07 53.56 61.26
N LEU A 944 -4.42 52.51 60.75
CA LEU A 944 -3.95 52.42 59.37
C LEU A 944 -5.00 51.85 58.39
N GLY A 945 -6.01 51.13 58.90
CA GLY A 945 -7.14 50.62 58.11
C GLY A 945 -8.27 51.64 57.87
N GLY A 946 -8.08 52.89 58.29
CA GLY A 946 -9.06 53.98 58.24
C GLY A 946 -8.76 55.09 57.23
N THR A 947 -8.06 54.80 56.13
CA THR A 947 -7.92 55.69 54.96
C THR A 947 -8.22 54.95 53.68
#